data_AF-A0A8B9LXB5-F1
#
_entry.id   AF-A0A8B9LXB5-F1
#
_cell.length_a   1.000
_cell.length_b   1.000
_cell.length_c   1.000
_cell.angle_alpha   90.00
_cell.angle_beta   90.00
_cell.angle_gamma   90.00
#
_symmetry.space_group_name_H-M   'P 1'
#
loop_
_entity.id
_entity.type
_entity.pdbx_description
1 polymer ?
#
loop_
_entity_poly.entity_id
_entity_poly.type
_entity_poly.pdbx_seq_one_letter_code
_entity_poly.pdbx_strand_id
1 'polypeptide(L)'
;MMSELRLILMGDNSSEISRVGNFILGRDAFDTKALPPSVEQHSERARGTVEGRYVTLISTPHKLHPDHSPYQITEQIKECLHLCAPGPHMFLLVLQSSIRNNEDQDRIRNNLDSYSSWFMRYTIVLTTDEDPSPHPAHTQGGSHPSFHLAMGKSEGDRKQQVLKLLERIEQVVRCNGGGYLTYDTNELLEEEKSKTHETDESVQHVRMVLLGKNSSEISRVGNFILGRDAFDTEALPASVEQHSERAGGMVGEKYMTLISTPHLFDSHLTVDQIPVQINECMTLCSPGPHVFLLVLKYHEYTKWDWERIRTAFKLISDKAIKHTIVMTQKQASGKDPHKKNKLVRKIKKRGGKHYQYETDIVPSDLMKAVEKKMKKNKNRGFVQYVKMGESPHVKGQKKKSIYGQKQRTRGVVNLTPSTVPETKTWSQRLNLVLCGSNRVLKPSITDLILGQRELNPESSSACVKIEGETHGHMITLVELPAFYNSPLSEEEVMQETLKCVTFCDPGVHAFLLILPEGRLTDEDKEELERIQKIFGPKFNDHTIVLITQHSQDRPLDASVRAVVEGFGQRWLLFNYRSQALELISHVESLLTENKGNHYTTAMFLSAQFNRQQKYREEVYGLKREMSQMDLPRNVRVILLGIPGTGKSATGNTILGKKIVFKEGMSGKPVTTACQKETVKIKGRQITVIDTPGLFDEGILTDDARNEVTRAIALAEPGPHVFLLVVPIERRNQDINRTTNMILNELGDDSTTYTMLLFTKGDDLMDNTIEFFIENSDQSTKDLIKRCKDRYHTFNNCNREDRTQVTALLEKIDSMVAMNGGSFYTDEMFQKMKREEQEEQEELEIKPEEREKEIEKERDKQEQDKNTQMMIDQQRRQQWLWYQKNILKRDVPQDDPDNIPG
;
A
#
# COMPACT_ATOMS: atom_id res chain seq x y z
N MET A 1 -17.80 30.87 -8.64
CA MET A 1 -16.45 31.44 -8.83
C MET A 1 -15.44 30.34 -8.51
N MET A 2 -14.28 30.32 -9.18
CA MET A 2 -13.19 29.38 -8.90
C MET A 2 -12.69 29.56 -7.45
N SER A 3 -12.38 28.46 -6.75
CA SER A 3 -11.87 28.50 -5.37
C SER A 3 -10.42 29.01 -5.29
N GLU A 4 -9.63 28.77 -6.33
CA GLU A 4 -8.26 29.26 -6.50
C GLU A 4 -7.96 29.47 -7.98
N LEU A 5 -7.32 30.59 -8.33
CA LEU A 5 -6.80 30.85 -9.68
C LEU A 5 -5.28 30.63 -9.68
N ARG A 6 -4.79 29.71 -10.53
CA ARG A 6 -3.36 29.35 -10.61
C ARG A 6 -2.75 29.82 -11.93
N LEU A 7 -1.78 30.72 -11.86
CA LEU A 7 -1.18 31.37 -13.04
C LEU A 7 0.34 31.18 -13.05
N ILE A 8 0.90 30.95 -14.24
CA ILE A 8 2.35 30.90 -14.45
C ILE A 8 2.79 32.14 -15.23
N LEU A 9 3.70 32.92 -14.68
CA LEU A 9 4.30 34.11 -15.29
C LEU A 9 5.62 33.75 -15.96
N MET A 10 5.72 33.93 -17.27
CA MET A 10 6.92 33.65 -18.07
C MET A 10 7.27 34.84 -18.95
N GLY A 11 8.52 34.97 -19.38
CA GLY A 11 8.94 36.12 -20.18
C GLY A 11 10.43 36.15 -20.46
N ASP A 12 10.88 37.21 -21.12
CA ASP A 12 12.28 37.45 -21.49
C ASP A 12 13.09 38.19 -20.40
N ASN A 13 12.40 38.78 -19.41
CA ASN A 13 13.01 39.56 -18.34
C ASN A 13 12.47 39.16 -16.95
N SER A 14 13.31 38.49 -16.15
CA SER A 14 12.98 38.03 -14.79
C SER A 14 12.59 39.14 -13.82
N SER A 15 13.21 40.33 -13.93
CA SER A 15 12.86 41.49 -13.12
C SER A 15 11.45 41.98 -13.45
N GLU A 16 11.09 41.94 -14.74
CA GLU A 16 9.80 42.41 -15.22
C GLU A 16 8.67 41.43 -14.87
N ILE A 17 8.93 40.13 -15.03
CA ILE A 17 8.05 39.04 -14.56
C ILE A 17 7.74 39.22 -13.07
N SER A 18 8.77 39.45 -12.24
CA SER A 18 8.62 39.69 -10.80
C SER A 18 7.82 40.96 -10.51
N ARG A 19 8.06 42.04 -11.28
CA ARG A 19 7.32 43.30 -11.16
C ARG A 19 5.84 43.14 -11.48
N VAL A 20 5.49 42.39 -12.52
CA VAL A 20 4.11 42.05 -12.88
C VAL A 20 3.46 41.19 -11.79
N GLY A 21 4.17 40.17 -11.29
CA GLY A 21 3.68 39.34 -10.18
C GLY A 21 3.36 40.14 -8.92
N ASN A 22 4.24 41.07 -8.55
CA ASN A 22 4.04 41.98 -7.41
C ASN A 22 2.86 42.92 -7.63
N PHE A 23 2.67 43.40 -8.86
CA PHE A 23 1.53 44.26 -9.20
C PHE A 23 0.19 43.53 -9.10
N ILE A 24 0.12 42.28 -9.56
CA ILE A 24 -1.08 41.43 -9.45
C ILE A 24 -1.41 41.17 -7.97
N LEU A 25 -0.43 40.72 -7.18
CA LEU A 25 -0.64 40.41 -5.75
C LEU A 25 -0.80 41.67 -4.87
N GLY A 26 -0.37 42.83 -5.34
CA GLY A 26 -0.42 44.08 -4.58
C GLY A 26 0.56 44.15 -3.41
N ARG A 27 1.60 43.32 -3.42
CA ARG A 27 2.67 43.29 -2.40
C ARG A 27 4.01 42.87 -3.03
N ASP A 28 5.09 43.04 -2.28
CA ASP A 28 6.45 42.72 -2.73
C ASP A 28 6.77 41.22 -2.61
N ALA A 29 6.03 40.39 -3.34
CA ALA A 29 6.03 38.92 -3.28
C ALA A 29 7.26 38.27 -3.94
N PHE A 30 7.78 38.84 -5.03
CA PHE A 30 8.96 38.39 -5.80
C PHE A 30 10.09 39.44 -5.78
N ASP A 31 11.35 39.00 -5.73
CA ASP A 31 12.50 39.92 -5.71
C ASP A 31 12.71 40.49 -7.13
N THR A 32 12.72 41.81 -7.25
CA THR A 32 12.91 42.51 -8.54
C THR A 32 14.38 42.77 -8.86
N LYS A 33 15.30 42.52 -7.93
CA LYS A 33 16.73 42.74 -8.16
C LYS A 33 17.31 41.67 -9.06
N ALA A 34 18.17 42.07 -10.00
CA ALA A 34 18.92 41.14 -10.83
C ALA A 34 19.87 40.31 -9.95
N LEU A 35 19.76 38.98 -10.08
CA LEU A 35 20.56 38.03 -9.31
C LEU A 35 22.01 37.92 -9.85
N PRO A 36 23.00 37.64 -8.99
CA PRO A 36 24.36 37.33 -9.43
C PRO A 36 24.41 36.09 -10.34
N PRO A 37 25.29 36.03 -11.35
CA PRO A 37 25.42 34.87 -12.24
C PRO A 37 25.83 33.56 -11.55
N SER A 38 26.35 33.63 -10.32
CA SER A 38 26.80 32.48 -9.53
C SER A 38 25.68 31.71 -8.83
N VAL A 39 24.44 32.20 -8.89
CA VAL A 39 23.28 31.62 -8.17
C VAL A 39 22.38 30.89 -9.16
N GLU A 40 22.14 29.60 -8.90
CA GLU A 40 21.14 28.81 -9.62
C GLU A 40 19.74 29.37 -9.36
N GLN A 41 19.04 29.73 -10.44
CA GLN A 41 17.71 30.32 -10.38
C GLN A 41 16.66 29.22 -10.40
N HIS A 42 15.62 29.36 -9.58
CA HIS A 42 14.50 28.43 -9.49
C HIS A 42 13.19 29.20 -9.48
N SER A 43 12.13 28.62 -10.05
CA SER A 43 10.81 29.24 -10.06
C SER A 43 10.25 29.45 -8.65
N GLU A 44 9.68 30.63 -8.39
CA GLU A 44 9.10 31.03 -7.10
C GLU A 44 7.59 30.87 -7.09
N ARG A 45 7.00 30.51 -5.94
CA ARG A 45 5.55 30.32 -5.77
C ARG A 45 5.09 31.26 -4.66
N ALA A 46 4.21 32.20 -4.99
CA ALA A 46 3.59 33.13 -4.04
C ALA A 46 2.07 33.13 -4.19
N ARG A 47 1.35 33.39 -3.10
CA ARG A 47 -0.12 33.34 -3.08
C ARG A 47 -0.75 34.52 -2.36
N GLY A 48 -1.99 34.86 -2.67
CA GLY A 48 -2.74 35.84 -1.88
C GLY A 48 -4.14 36.14 -2.41
N THR A 49 -4.88 36.92 -1.63
CA THR A 49 -6.22 37.39 -2.03
C THR A 49 -6.11 38.65 -2.89
N VAL A 50 -6.62 38.58 -4.12
CA VAL A 50 -6.64 39.67 -5.09
C VAL A 50 -8.08 39.94 -5.49
N GLU A 51 -8.61 41.10 -5.11
CA GLU A 51 -9.97 41.55 -5.49
C GLU A 51 -11.05 40.49 -5.18
N GLY A 52 -10.96 39.86 -4.01
CA GLY A 52 -11.91 38.83 -3.54
C GLY A 52 -11.68 37.43 -4.12
N ARG A 53 -10.61 37.21 -4.89
CA ARG A 53 -10.23 35.90 -5.44
C ARG A 53 -8.90 35.45 -4.85
N TYR A 54 -8.79 34.16 -4.59
CA TYR A 54 -7.53 33.59 -4.14
C TYR A 54 -6.66 33.23 -5.35
N VAL A 55 -5.45 33.79 -5.44
CA VAL A 55 -4.55 33.65 -6.59
C VAL A 55 -3.23 33.03 -6.17
N THR A 56 -2.78 32.02 -6.90
CA THR A 56 -1.44 31.44 -6.83
C THR A 56 -0.66 31.82 -8.08
N LEU A 57 0.49 32.46 -7.90
CA LEU A 57 1.38 32.88 -8.98
C LEU A 57 2.70 32.09 -8.91
N ILE A 58 3.09 31.52 -10.05
CA ILE A 58 4.42 30.95 -10.26
C ILE A 58 5.24 31.94 -11.09
N SER A 59 6.30 32.51 -10.52
CA SER A 59 7.22 33.39 -11.23
C SER A 59 8.42 32.60 -11.73
N THR A 60 8.66 32.64 -13.04
CA THR A 60 9.82 31.96 -13.64
C THR A 60 11.00 32.92 -13.77
N PRO A 61 12.16 32.65 -13.15
CA PRO A 61 13.33 33.51 -13.28
C PRO A 61 14.07 33.32 -14.61
N HIS A 62 13.79 32.21 -15.30
CA HIS A 62 14.49 31.88 -16.53
C HIS A 62 13.91 32.64 -17.72
N LYS A 63 14.79 33.34 -18.44
CA LYS A 63 14.43 34.12 -19.61
C LYS A 63 14.02 33.20 -20.76
N LEU A 64 12.92 33.48 -21.43
CA LEU A 64 12.63 32.95 -22.75
C LEU A 64 13.53 33.69 -23.77
N HIS A 65 14.81 33.31 -23.82
CA HIS A 65 15.73 33.86 -24.82
C HIS A 65 15.59 33.10 -26.14
N PRO A 66 15.60 33.77 -27.31
CA PRO A 66 15.52 33.10 -28.62
C PRO A 66 16.60 32.04 -28.85
N ASP A 67 17.76 32.19 -28.19
CA ASP A 67 18.90 31.27 -28.29
C ASP A 67 18.89 30.12 -27.27
N HIS A 68 17.92 30.06 -26.35
CA HIS A 68 17.81 28.93 -25.44
C HIS A 68 17.42 27.66 -26.19
N SER A 69 18.06 26.55 -25.84
CA SER A 69 17.69 25.26 -26.43
C SER A 69 16.28 24.86 -25.98
N PRO A 70 15.51 24.15 -26.83
CA PRO A 70 14.21 23.60 -26.43
C PRO A 70 14.29 22.75 -25.15
N TYR A 71 15.42 22.07 -24.91
CA TYR A 71 15.66 21.31 -23.68
C TYR A 71 15.66 22.19 -22.43
N GLN A 72 16.34 23.33 -22.45
CA GLN A 72 16.39 24.25 -21.32
C GLN A 72 15.00 24.83 -21.01
N ILE A 73 14.22 25.16 -22.04
CA ILE A 73 12.84 25.64 -21.88
C ILE A 73 11.93 24.50 -21.37
N THR A 74 12.12 23.26 -21.82
CA THR A 74 11.35 22.09 -21.35
C THR A 74 11.52 21.86 -19.86
N GLU A 75 12.76 21.85 -19.36
CA GLU A 75 13.04 21.63 -17.94
C GLU A 75 12.47 22.75 -17.06
N GLN A 76 12.49 24.00 -17.56
CA GLN A 76 11.88 25.13 -16.88
C GLN A 76 10.36 24.99 -16.79
N ILE A 77 9.70 24.64 -17.90
CA ILE A 77 8.24 24.41 -17.93
C ILE A 77 7.87 23.26 -16.99
N LYS A 78 8.63 22.17 -17.00
CA LYS A 78 8.43 21.04 -16.06
C LYS A 78 8.50 21.49 -14.61
N GLU A 79 9.54 22.23 -14.21
CA GLU A 79 9.65 22.73 -12.84
C GLU A 79 8.40 23.55 -12.47
N CYS A 80 7.97 24.46 -13.34
CA CYS A 80 6.81 25.32 -13.09
C CYS A 80 5.49 24.56 -12.99
N LEU A 81 5.29 23.54 -13.83
CA LEU A 81 4.10 22.68 -13.81
C LEU A 81 4.04 21.86 -12.52
N HIS A 82 5.17 21.38 -12.00
CA HIS A 82 5.25 20.76 -10.67
C HIS A 82 4.90 21.76 -9.56
N LEU A 83 5.35 23.01 -9.69
CA LEU A 83 4.96 24.10 -8.80
C LEU A 83 3.50 24.53 -8.94
N CYS A 84 2.76 24.07 -9.94
CA CYS A 84 1.41 24.53 -10.21
C CYS A 84 0.35 23.44 -10.04
N ALA A 85 0.65 22.35 -9.31
CA ALA A 85 -0.29 21.25 -9.09
C ALA A 85 -1.67 21.73 -8.60
N PRO A 86 -2.79 21.14 -9.10
CA PRO A 86 -2.89 20.06 -10.09
C PRO A 86 -2.56 20.48 -11.54
N GLY A 87 -2.51 21.79 -11.80
CA GLY A 87 -2.06 22.37 -13.07
C GLY A 87 -2.44 23.86 -13.20
N PRO A 88 -1.82 24.60 -14.14
CA PRO A 88 -2.12 26.01 -14.34
C PRO A 88 -3.46 26.22 -15.04
N HIS A 89 -4.20 27.22 -14.56
CA HIS A 89 -5.37 27.74 -15.27
C HIS A 89 -4.97 28.57 -16.48
N MET A 90 -3.80 29.20 -16.44
CA MET A 90 -3.34 30.07 -17.51
C MET A 90 -1.85 30.40 -17.40
N PHE A 91 -1.24 30.70 -18.54
CA PHE A 91 0.08 31.30 -18.67
C PHE A 91 -0.05 32.80 -18.97
N LEU A 92 0.80 33.60 -18.34
CA LEU A 92 0.96 35.02 -18.57
C LEU A 92 2.35 35.25 -19.15
N LEU A 93 2.41 35.54 -20.45
CA LEU A 93 3.66 35.79 -21.17
C LEU A 93 3.97 37.29 -21.13
N VAL A 94 4.87 37.69 -20.23
CA VAL A 94 5.36 39.06 -20.05
C VAL A 94 6.46 39.35 -21.05
N LEU A 95 6.21 40.24 -22.01
CA LEU A 95 7.19 40.65 -23.03
C LEU A 95 7.43 42.16 -22.93
N GLN A 96 8.71 42.56 -23.00
CA GLN A 96 9.09 43.98 -23.16
C GLN A 96 9.16 44.38 -24.64
N SER A 97 8.91 45.66 -24.96
CA SER A 97 9.13 46.26 -26.29
C SER A 97 10.55 46.08 -26.88
N SER A 98 11.52 45.60 -26.08
CA SER A 98 12.89 45.34 -26.52
C SER A 98 13.06 44.10 -27.41
N ILE A 99 12.05 43.21 -27.53
CA ILE A 99 12.01 42.18 -28.58
C ILE A 99 11.60 42.86 -29.89
N ARG A 100 12.55 43.59 -30.50
CA ARG A 100 12.29 44.59 -31.56
C ARG A 100 11.80 44.04 -32.91
N ASN A 101 11.78 42.72 -33.12
CA ASN A 101 11.37 42.12 -34.40
C ASN A 101 10.28 41.05 -34.21
N ASN A 102 9.27 41.07 -35.09
CA ASN A 102 8.20 40.04 -35.16
C ASN A 102 8.77 38.61 -35.24
N GLU A 103 9.97 38.43 -35.81
CA GLU A 103 10.64 37.13 -35.90
C GLU A 103 10.98 36.51 -34.53
N ASP A 104 11.39 37.30 -33.54
CA ASP A 104 11.75 36.77 -32.21
C ASP A 104 10.50 36.40 -31.41
N GLN A 105 9.42 37.18 -31.57
CA GLN A 105 8.11 36.84 -31.01
C GLN A 105 7.54 35.56 -31.64
N ASP A 106 7.66 35.41 -32.96
CA ASP A 106 7.24 34.22 -33.67
C ASP A 106 8.12 33.01 -33.34
N ARG A 107 9.42 33.19 -33.09
CA ARG A 107 10.31 32.11 -32.61
C ARG A 107 9.93 31.63 -31.21
N ILE A 108 9.68 32.55 -30.28
CA ILE A 108 9.21 32.19 -28.93
C ILE A 108 7.84 31.50 -29.03
N ARG A 109 6.92 32.02 -29.85
CA ARG A 109 5.59 31.42 -30.09
C ARG A 109 5.70 30.02 -30.69
N ASN A 110 6.45 29.84 -31.78
CA ASN A 110 6.64 28.55 -32.45
C ASN A 110 7.32 27.51 -31.54
N ASN A 111 8.28 27.95 -30.72
CA ASN A 111 8.89 27.09 -29.72
C ASN A 111 7.87 26.65 -28.65
N LEU A 112 7.01 27.56 -28.19
CA LEU A 112 5.98 27.24 -27.20
C LEU A 112 4.83 26.38 -27.77
N ASP A 113 4.40 26.64 -29.01
CA ASP A 113 3.41 25.82 -29.75
C ASP A 113 3.89 24.39 -30.03
N SER A 114 5.21 24.19 -30.10
CA SER A 114 5.79 22.85 -30.27
C SER A 114 5.56 21.90 -29.08
N TYR A 115 5.17 22.42 -27.91
CA TYR A 115 4.88 21.61 -26.71
C TYR A 115 3.43 21.12 -26.65
N SER A 116 2.47 21.85 -27.23
CA SER A 116 1.08 21.41 -27.37
C SER A 116 0.28 22.42 -28.19
N SER A 117 -0.63 21.93 -29.03
CA SER A 117 -1.63 22.77 -29.71
C SER A 117 -2.57 23.51 -28.75
N TRP A 118 -2.56 23.16 -27.46
CA TRP A 118 -3.34 23.81 -26.41
C TRP A 118 -2.61 24.96 -25.72
N PHE A 119 -1.27 25.03 -25.76
CA PHE A 119 -0.49 25.99 -24.98
C PHE A 119 -0.94 27.45 -25.22
N MET A 120 -1.06 27.84 -26.49
CA MET A 120 -1.47 29.21 -26.84
C MET A 120 -2.94 29.53 -26.56
N ARG A 121 -3.80 28.52 -26.39
CA ARG A 121 -5.19 28.74 -25.97
C ARG A 121 -5.29 29.16 -24.51
N TYR A 122 -4.31 28.78 -23.70
CA TYR A 122 -4.23 29.08 -22.26
C TYR A 122 -3.19 30.17 -21.96
N THR A 123 -2.79 30.98 -22.94
CA THR A 123 -1.77 32.03 -22.77
C THR A 123 -2.35 33.42 -23.06
N ILE A 124 -2.09 34.39 -22.18
CA ILE A 124 -2.28 35.82 -22.44
C ILE A 124 -0.92 36.48 -22.53
N VAL A 125 -0.71 37.28 -23.58
CA VAL A 125 0.49 38.10 -23.74
C VAL A 125 0.30 39.44 -23.02
N LEU A 126 1.19 39.75 -22.08
CA LEU A 126 1.22 40.99 -21.31
C LEU A 126 2.33 41.91 -21.82
N THR A 127 1.96 43.18 -22.09
CA THR A 127 2.91 44.26 -22.39
C THR A 127 2.84 45.33 -21.31
N THR A 128 4.00 45.87 -20.90
CA THR A 128 4.14 46.79 -19.76
C THR A 128 4.62 48.20 -20.14
N ASP A 129 4.82 48.49 -21.43
CA ASP A 129 5.36 49.77 -21.91
C ASP A 129 4.36 50.94 -21.80
N GLU A 130 4.89 52.17 -21.60
CA GLU A 130 4.07 53.38 -21.37
C GLU A 130 3.38 53.93 -22.65
N ASP A 131 3.75 53.47 -23.85
CA ASP A 131 3.23 54.02 -25.12
C ASP A 131 2.51 52.94 -25.96
N PRO A 132 1.16 52.88 -25.95
CA PRO A 132 0.39 51.93 -26.73
C PRO A 132 0.30 52.44 -28.17
N SER A 133 1.36 52.31 -28.97
CA SER A 133 1.21 52.56 -30.41
C SER A 133 0.30 51.49 -31.02
N PRO A 134 -0.70 51.86 -31.84
CA PRO A 134 -1.60 50.90 -32.46
C PRO A 134 -0.88 50.26 -33.64
N HIS A 135 -0.21 49.13 -33.43
CA HIS A 135 0.16 48.29 -34.57
C HIS A 135 -1.09 47.62 -35.15
N PRO A 136 -1.20 47.52 -36.50
CA PRO A 136 -2.48 47.36 -37.16
C PRO A 136 -3.04 45.97 -36.91
N ALA A 137 -4.33 45.93 -36.60
CA ALA A 137 -5.13 44.75 -36.87
C ALA A 137 -5.00 44.37 -38.36
N HIS A 138 -4.99 43.06 -38.61
CA HIS A 138 -5.09 42.35 -39.90
C HIS A 138 -3.78 41.81 -40.49
N THR A 139 -3.59 40.50 -40.47
CA THR A 139 -4.06 39.61 -41.55
C THR A 139 -4.09 38.12 -41.14
N GLN A 140 -5.20 37.45 -41.47
CA GLN A 140 -5.44 36.00 -41.59
C GLN A 140 -4.96 35.02 -40.50
N GLY A 141 -5.95 34.49 -39.75
CA GLY A 141 -5.91 33.10 -39.28
C GLY A 141 -5.32 32.81 -37.90
N GLY A 142 -5.63 33.58 -36.86
CA GLY A 142 -5.31 33.20 -35.47
C GLY A 142 -5.04 34.39 -34.54
N SER A 143 -6.09 35.06 -34.07
CA SER A 143 -5.96 36.18 -33.12
C SER A 143 -5.75 35.66 -31.70
N HIS A 144 -4.51 35.68 -31.19
CA HIS A 144 -4.21 35.36 -29.79
C HIS A 144 -4.60 36.52 -28.83
N PRO A 145 -4.99 36.26 -27.56
CA PRO A 145 -5.37 37.29 -26.62
C PRO A 145 -4.16 38.12 -26.14
N SER A 146 -4.00 39.36 -26.60
CA SER A 146 -3.07 40.34 -26.01
C SER A 146 -3.76 41.23 -24.99
N PHE A 147 -3.08 41.57 -23.90
CA PHE A 147 -3.57 42.48 -22.86
C PHE A 147 -2.46 43.45 -22.45
N HIS A 148 -2.73 44.76 -22.53
CA HIS A 148 -1.79 45.79 -22.08
C HIS A 148 -2.00 46.05 -20.60
N LEU A 149 -0.92 45.96 -19.81
CA LEU A 149 -0.95 46.18 -18.38
C LEU A 149 -0.31 47.53 -18.05
N ALA A 150 -1.14 48.55 -17.86
CA ALA A 150 -0.66 49.87 -17.46
C ALA A 150 -0.27 49.86 -15.97
N MET A 151 1.03 49.90 -15.70
CA MET A 151 1.60 49.87 -14.34
C MET A 151 1.53 51.28 -13.71
N GLY A 152 0.31 51.76 -13.45
CA GLY A 152 0.04 53.10 -12.95
C GLY A 152 0.59 53.39 -11.54
N LYS A 153 0.64 54.68 -11.16
CA LYS A 153 1.29 55.16 -9.92
C LYS A 153 0.41 55.12 -8.66
N SER A 154 -0.91 54.89 -8.79
CA SER A 154 -1.85 54.92 -7.66
C SER A 154 -2.48 53.54 -7.39
N GLU A 155 -2.82 53.26 -6.13
CA GLU A 155 -3.43 51.98 -5.73
C GLU A 155 -4.80 51.77 -6.40
N GLY A 156 -5.59 52.83 -6.59
CA GLY A 156 -6.89 52.76 -7.27
C GLY A 156 -6.77 52.34 -8.75
N ASP A 157 -5.77 52.87 -9.44
CA ASP A 157 -5.48 52.51 -10.83
C ASP A 157 -4.98 51.05 -10.92
N ARG A 158 -4.09 50.63 -10.01
CA ARG A 158 -3.67 49.22 -9.90
C ARG A 158 -4.86 48.27 -9.77
N LYS A 159 -5.77 48.52 -8.81
CA LYS A 159 -6.95 47.66 -8.60
C LYS A 159 -7.81 47.57 -9.84
N GLN A 160 -8.03 48.70 -10.52
CA GLN A 160 -8.81 48.73 -11.76
C GLN A 160 -8.15 47.93 -12.91
N GLN A 161 -6.83 48.02 -13.07
CA GLN A 161 -6.08 47.26 -14.07
C GLN A 161 -6.07 45.76 -13.77
N VAL A 162 -5.89 45.39 -12.49
CA VAL A 162 -5.93 43.99 -12.05
C VAL A 162 -7.33 43.40 -12.20
N LEU A 163 -8.40 44.14 -11.90
CA LEU A 163 -9.78 43.70 -12.15
C LEU A 163 -10.01 43.40 -13.64
N LYS A 164 -9.62 44.31 -14.54
CA LYS A 164 -9.73 44.10 -15.99
C LYS A 164 -8.94 42.90 -16.47
N LEU A 165 -7.73 42.69 -15.91
CA LEU A 165 -6.92 41.52 -16.20
C LEU A 165 -7.66 40.25 -15.74
N LEU A 166 -8.15 40.21 -14.50
CA LEU A 166 -8.88 39.07 -13.95
C LEU A 166 -10.17 38.74 -14.72
N GLU A 167 -10.91 39.74 -15.21
CA GLU A 167 -12.06 39.55 -16.11
C GLU A 167 -11.64 38.90 -17.43
N ARG A 168 -10.52 39.36 -18.01
CA ARG A 168 -9.98 38.79 -19.24
C ARG A 168 -9.51 37.34 -19.04
N ILE A 169 -8.87 37.05 -17.92
CA ILE A 169 -8.46 35.69 -17.55
C ILE A 169 -9.68 34.77 -17.47
N GLU A 170 -10.74 35.19 -16.77
CA GLU A 170 -11.96 34.41 -16.67
C GLU A 170 -12.62 34.15 -18.02
N GLN A 171 -12.60 35.13 -18.91
CA GLN A 171 -13.12 34.94 -20.27
C GLN A 171 -12.36 33.83 -21.00
N VAL A 172 -11.01 33.85 -20.95
CA VAL A 172 -10.16 32.83 -21.59
C VAL A 172 -10.40 31.46 -20.95
N VAL A 173 -10.43 31.38 -19.62
CA VAL A 173 -10.66 30.11 -18.92
C VAL A 173 -12.06 29.56 -19.23
N ARG A 174 -13.10 30.40 -19.30
CA ARG A 174 -14.46 29.98 -19.72
C ARG A 174 -14.48 29.50 -21.17
N CYS A 175 -13.82 30.20 -22.09
CA CYS A 175 -13.71 29.78 -23.49
C CYS A 175 -13.00 28.41 -23.64
N ASN A 176 -12.14 28.06 -22.69
CA ASN A 176 -11.44 26.78 -22.63
C ASN A 176 -12.17 25.71 -21.79
N GLY A 177 -13.45 25.91 -21.45
CA GLY A 177 -14.26 24.91 -20.74
C GLY A 177 -14.14 24.96 -19.22
N GLY A 178 -13.53 25.99 -18.65
CA GLY A 178 -13.49 26.23 -17.20
C GLY A 178 -12.49 25.36 -16.41
N GLY A 179 -11.69 24.55 -17.09
CA GLY A 179 -10.66 23.70 -16.48
C GLY A 179 -9.27 24.34 -16.49
N TYR A 180 -8.31 23.61 -15.92
CA TYR A 180 -6.88 23.90 -15.97
C TYR A 180 -6.17 22.91 -16.91
N LEU A 181 -4.90 23.17 -17.22
CA LEU A 181 -4.08 22.26 -18.02
C LEU A 181 -3.45 21.16 -17.16
N THR A 182 -3.67 19.91 -17.53
CA THR A 182 -2.89 18.77 -17.02
C THR A 182 -1.69 18.53 -17.92
N TYR A 183 -0.69 17.80 -17.41
CA TYR A 183 0.52 17.50 -18.14
C TYR A 183 0.96 16.06 -17.92
N ASP A 184 1.47 15.43 -18.98
CA ASP A 184 2.15 14.13 -18.91
C ASP A 184 3.60 14.29 -19.39
N THR A 185 4.49 13.58 -18.72
CA THR A 185 5.93 13.54 -19.01
C THR A 185 6.32 12.11 -19.36
N ASN A 186 6.59 11.85 -20.64
CA ASN A 186 7.20 10.59 -21.06
C ASN A 186 8.68 10.58 -20.64
N GLU A 187 9.02 9.98 -19.50
CA GLU A 187 10.41 9.80 -19.09
C GLU A 187 10.83 8.33 -19.14
N LEU A 188 11.76 8.02 -20.06
CA LEU A 188 12.74 6.96 -19.84
C LEU A 188 13.76 7.52 -18.84
N LEU A 189 13.85 6.89 -17.67
CA LEU A 189 14.78 7.26 -16.61
C LEU A 189 16.23 7.18 -17.09
N GLU A 190 16.89 8.33 -17.20
CA GLU A 190 18.28 8.50 -16.75
C GLU A 190 18.44 9.89 -16.13
N GLU A 191 18.68 9.95 -14.82
CA GLU A 191 19.21 11.16 -14.19
C GLU A 191 20.63 11.41 -14.71
N GLU A 192 20.84 12.52 -15.43
CA GLU A 192 22.17 13.11 -15.48
C GLU A 192 22.53 13.51 -14.04
N LYS A 193 23.41 12.73 -13.41
CA LYS A 193 24.16 13.21 -12.25
C LYS A 193 25.02 14.37 -12.72
N SER A 194 24.50 15.59 -12.62
CA SER A 194 25.34 16.77 -12.54
C SER A 194 26.22 16.57 -11.31
N LYS A 195 27.46 16.15 -11.54
CA LYS A 195 28.51 16.33 -10.55
C LYS A 195 28.74 17.82 -10.44
N THR A 196 27.94 18.51 -9.64
CA THR A 196 28.37 19.78 -9.06
C THR A 196 29.50 19.44 -8.11
N HIS A 197 30.71 19.48 -8.63
CA HIS A 197 31.88 19.78 -7.82
C HIS A 197 31.68 21.21 -7.32
N GLU A 198 30.92 21.41 -6.24
CA GLU A 198 31.05 22.63 -5.44
C GLU A 198 32.46 22.59 -4.84
N THR A 199 33.37 23.26 -5.54
CA THR A 199 34.69 23.61 -5.04
C THR A 199 34.55 24.50 -3.82
N ASP A 200 35.48 24.31 -2.89
CA ASP A 200 35.57 24.90 -1.57
C ASP A 200 35.67 26.43 -1.61
N GLU A 201 34.54 27.13 -1.79
CA GLU A 201 34.39 28.57 -1.54
C GLU A 201 33.08 28.82 -0.79
N SER A 202 33.08 29.80 0.12
CA SER A 202 31.98 30.08 1.05
C SER A 202 30.59 30.03 0.40
N VAL A 203 29.71 29.15 0.86
CA VAL A 203 28.33 28.98 0.36
C VAL A 203 27.63 30.35 0.22
N GLN A 204 27.52 30.84 -1.01
CA GLN A 204 26.83 32.10 -1.36
C GLN A 204 25.29 31.93 -1.33
N HIS A 205 24.79 30.70 -1.38
CA HIS A 205 23.36 30.37 -1.43
C HIS A 205 22.88 29.54 -0.22
N VAL A 206 21.96 30.08 0.57
CA VAL A 206 21.42 29.42 1.78
C VAL A 206 19.95 29.03 1.59
N ARG A 207 19.68 27.72 1.57
CA ARG A 207 18.32 27.14 1.57
C ARG A 207 17.81 26.82 2.97
N MET A 208 16.61 27.28 3.32
CA MET A 208 15.97 27.02 4.62
C MET A 208 14.51 26.60 4.47
N VAL A 209 14.05 25.73 5.35
CA VAL A 209 12.63 25.32 5.44
C VAL A 209 12.05 25.85 6.74
N LEU A 210 10.95 26.61 6.64
CA LEU A 210 10.23 27.23 7.76
C LEU A 210 9.06 26.33 8.19
N LEU A 211 9.07 25.91 9.44
CA LEU A 211 8.15 24.96 10.05
C LEU A 211 7.40 25.62 11.20
N GLY A 212 6.10 25.39 11.33
CA GLY A 212 5.30 25.94 12.44
C GLY A 212 3.84 25.54 12.33
N LYS A 213 3.08 25.70 13.43
CA LYS A 213 1.64 25.41 13.47
C LYS A 213 0.78 26.61 13.04
N ASN A 214 1.33 27.82 13.14
CA ASN A 214 0.64 29.06 12.83
C ASN A 214 1.20 29.63 11.53
N SER A 215 0.45 29.48 10.42
CA SER A 215 0.86 29.92 9.09
C SER A 215 1.22 31.39 9.04
N SER A 216 0.40 32.26 9.64
CA SER A 216 0.65 33.71 9.71
C SER A 216 2.00 34.03 10.38
N GLU A 217 2.38 33.29 11.43
CA GLU A 217 3.68 33.47 12.07
C GLU A 217 4.85 32.95 11.25
N ILE A 218 4.66 31.84 10.55
CA ILE A 218 5.67 31.31 9.62
C ILE A 218 5.94 32.36 8.54
N SER A 219 4.87 32.92 7.95
CA SER A 219 4.95 33.99 6.95
C SER A 219 5.62 35.25 7.49
N ARG A 220 5.24 35.70 8.69
CA ARG A 220 5.89 36.86 9.36
C ARG A 220 7.38 36.64 9.55
N VAL A 221 7.80 35.47 10.01
CA VAL A 221 9.23 35.14 10.17
C VAL A 221 9.93 35.08 8.81
N GLY A 222 9.29 34.52 7.77
CA GLY A 222 9.81 34.51 6.42
C GLY A 222 10.02 35.91 5.84
N ASN A 223 9.01 36.78 5.97
CA ASN A 223 9.07 38.18 5.51
C ASN A 223 10.13 38.97 6.27
N PHE A 224 10.23 38.75 7.58
CA PHE A 224 11.29 39.33 8.41
C PHE A 224 12.70 38.92 7.96
N ILE A 225 12.91 37.65 7.56
CA ILE A 225 14.21 37.18 7.07
C ILE A 225 14.57 37.84 5.74
N LEU A 226 13.62 37.92 4.80
CA LEU A 226 13.86 38.49 3.47
C LEU A 226 13.81 40.02 3.45
N GLY A 227 13.26 40.66 4.49
CA GLY A 227 13.10 42.11 4.57
C GLY A 227 12.03 42.67 3.62
N ARG A 228 11.09 41.84 3.17
CA ARG A 228 9.99 42.19 2.25
C ARG A 228 8.78 41.29 2.45
N ASP A 229 7.62 41.69 1.92
CA ASP A 229 6.34 40.97 2.06
C ASP A 229 6.19 39.79 1.08
N ALA A 230 7.12 38.85 1.16
CA ALA A 230 7.19 37.68 0.28
C ALA A 230 5.99 36.72 0.46
N PHE A 231 5.68 36.37 1.71
CA PHE A 231 4.62 35.45 2.11
C PHE A 231 3.38 36.19 2.62
N ASP A 232 2.20 35.65 2.32
CA ASP A 232 0.95 36.21 2.83
C ASP A 232 0.84 35.96 4.33
N THR A 233 0.41 36.97 5.08
CA THR A 233 0.19 36.84 6.53
C THR A 233 -1.29 36.64 6.86
N GLU A 234 -2.19 36.79 5.89
CA GLU A 234 -3.61 36.50 6.04
C GLU A 234 -3.86 34.99 6.16
N ALA A 235 -4.89 34.63 6.92
CA ALA A 235 -5.27 33.23 7.07
C ALA A 235 -5.95 32.72 5.80
N LEU A 236 -5.54 31.54 5.34
CA LEU A 236 -6.10 30.91 4.15
C LEU A 236 -7.59 30.57 4.36
N PRO A 237 -8.45 30.79 3.35
CA PRO A 237 -9.81 30.27 3.37
C PRO A 237 -9.80 28.74 3.50
N ALA A 238 -10.75 28.18 4.26
CA ALA A 238 -10.82 26.73 4.50
C ALA A 238 -11.04 25.89 3.22
N SER A 239 -11.48 26.51 2.14
CA SER A 239 -11.73 25.89 0.83
C SER A 239 -10.50 25.77 -0.07
N VAL A 240 -9.34 26.26 0.36
CA VAL A 240 -8.10 26.31 -0.44
C VAL A 240 -7.11 25.28 0.06
N GLU A 241 -6.58 24.46 -0.84
CA GLU A 241 -5.52 23.50 -0.50
C GLU A 241 -4.21 24.21 -0.11
N GLN A 242 -3.65 23.79 1.02
CA GLN A 242 -2.41 24.34 1.53
C GLN A 242 -1.22 23.62 0.89
N HIS A 243 -0.33 24.39 0.27
CA HIS A 243 0.92 23.90 -0.30
C HIS A 243 2.13 24.60 0.31
N SER A 244 3.32 24.16 -0.06
CA SER A 244 4.55 24.87 0.28
C SER A 244 4.71 26.12 -0.59
N GLU A 245 5.16 27.25 -0.03
CA GLU A 245 5.56 28.44 -0.80
C GLU A 245 7.08 28.56 -0.85
N ARG A 246 7.62 29.07 -1.96
CA ARG A 246 9.07 29.27 -2.17
C ARG A 246 9.32 30.72 -2.52
N ALA A 247 10.16 31.40 -1.73
CA ALA A 247 10.60 32.76 -1.98
C ALA A 247 12.13 32.88 -1.90
N GLY A 248 12.69 33.69 -2.80
CA GLY A 248 14.12 33.99 -2.87
C GLY A 248 14.46 35.44 -2.48
N GLY A 249 15.69 35.71 -2.08
CA GLY A 249 16.15 37.10 -1.94
C GLY A 249 17.54 37.25 -1.34
N MET A 250 18.15 38.42 -1.58
CA MET A 250 19.45 38.78 -0.99
C MET A 250 19.30 39.25 0.45
N VAL A 251 20.01 38.60 1.38
CA VAL A 251 20.08 38.97 2.80
C VAL A 251 21.54 39.17 3.18
N GLY A 252 21.96 40.44 3.27
CA GLY A 252 23.38 40.78 3.34
C GLY A 252 24.07 40.46 2.01
N GLU A 253 25.19 39.74 2.05
CA GLU A 253 25.96 39.34 0.86
C GLU A 253 25.59 37.95 0.32
N LYS A 254 24.52 37.33 0.84
CA LYS A 254 24.13 35.96 0.49
C LYS A 254 22.73 35.89 -0.07
N TYR A 255 22.55 35.01 -1.04
CA TYR A 255 21.23 34.68 -1.57
C TYR A 255 20.56 33.62 -0.68
N MET A 256 19.30 33.83 -0.35
CA MET A 256 18.53 32.91 0.48
C MET A 256 17.32 32.38 -0.28
N THR A 257 17.02 31.10 -0.09
CA THR A 257 15.75 30.50 -0.51
C THR A 257 15.02 29.98 0.72
N LEU A 258 13.81 30.48 0.94
CA LEU A 258 12.95 30.10 2.05
C LEU A 258 11.77 29.28 1.52
N ILE A 259 11.56 28.11 2.10
CA ILE A 259 10.38 27.27 1.85
C ILE A 259 9.45 27.38 3.05
N SER A 260 8.29 28.01 2.89
CA SER A 260 7.24 28.07 3.90
C SER A 260 6.36 26.83 3.79
N THR A 261 6.18 26.07 4.87
CA THR A 261 5.40 24.82 4.85
C THR A 261 4.27 24.83 5.89
N PRO A 262 3.23 25.67 5.70
CA PRO A 262 2.14 25.79 6.67
C PRO A 262 1.33 24.48 6.83
N HIS A 263 1.18 23.72 5.75
CA HIS A 263 0.40 22.48 5.69
C HIS A 263 0.96 21.34 6.54
N LEU A 264 2.28 21.29 6.78
CA LEU A 264 2.94 20.16 7.46
C LEU A 264 2.50 19.99 8.93
N PHE A 265 1.87 21.03 9.51
CA PHE A 265 1.40 21.06 10.89
C PHE A 265 -0.11 21.22 11.01
N ASP A 266 -0.85 21.12 9.89
CA ASP A 266 -2.30 21.15 9.93
C ASP A 266 -2.83 20.05 10.86
N SER A 267 -3.68 20.41 11.83
CA SER A 267 -4.30 19.46 12.74
C SER A 267 -5.09 18.36 12.02
N HIS A 268 -5.62 18.65 10.83
CA HIS A 268 -6.42 17.74 10.02
C HIS A 268 -5.61 16.78 9.15
N LEU A 269 -4.27 16.96 9.08
CA LEU A 269 -3.40 16.14 8.25
C LEU A 269 -3.33 14.67 8.74
N THR A 270 -3.66 13.69 7.91
CA THR A 270 -3.49 12.29 8.33
C THR A 270 -2.01 11.89 8.32
N VAL A 271 -1.65 10.83 9.05
CA VAL A 271 -0.25 10.34 9.10
C VAL A 271 0.26 9.97 7.69
N ASP A 272 -0.64 9.53 6.81
CA ASP A 272 -0.34 9.10 5.45
C ASP A 272 -0.12 10.26 4.47
N GLN A 273 -0.60 11.47 4.80
CA GLN A 273 -0.36 12.67 4.00
C GLN A 273 0.99 13.34 4.32
N ILE A 274 1.59 13.04 5.48
CA ILE A 274 2.87 13.62 5.92
C ILE A 274 4.01 13.33 4.91
N PRO A 275 4.21 12.09 4.41
CA PRO A 275 5.25 11.82 3.42
C PRO A 275 5.08 12.59 2.11
N VAL A 276 3.84 12.76 1.63
CA VAL A 276 3.53 13.48 0.38
C VAL A 276 3.90 14.96 0.52
N GLN A 277 3.53 15.58 1.64
CA GLN A 277 3.84 16.97 1.95
C GLN A 277 5.32 17.22 2.21
N ILE A 278 6.00 16.26 2.85
CA ILE A 278 7.47 16.30 2.99
C ILE A 278 8.12 16.22 1.61
N ASN A 279 7.63 15.32 0.75
CA ASN A 279 8.17 15.18 -0.60
C ASN A 279 8.01 16.47 -1.40
N GLU A 280 6.85 17.13 -1.32
CA GLU A 280 6.62 18.43 -1.93
C GLU A 280 7.67 19.45 -1.45
N CYS A 281 7.77 19.71 -0.14
CA CYS A 281 8.68 20.73 0.37
C CYS A 281 10.17 20.41 0.16
N MET A 282 10.56 19.13 0.17
CA MET A 282 11.95 18.71 -0.11
C MET A 282 12.29 18.86 -1.59
N THR A 283 11.34 18.58 -2.50
CA THR A 283 11.51 18.83 -3.94
C THR A 283 11.72 20.32 -4.19
N LEU A 284 10.95 21.17 -3.51
CA LEU A 284 11.14 22.62 -3.55
C LEU A 284 12.47 23.10 -2.98
N CYS A 285 13.13 22.30 -2.16
CA CYS A 285 14.37 22.65 -1.49
C CYS A 285 15.59 21.91 -2.05
N SER A 286 15.49 21.27 -3.23
CA SER A 286 16.57 20.50 -3.85
C SER A 286 17.91 21.28 -3.91
N PRO A 287 19.07 20.64 -3.66
CA PRO A 287 19.29 19.24 -3.27
C PRO A 287 18.99 18.94 -1.78
N GLY A 288 18.51 19.93 -1.03
CA GLY A 288 18.06 19.82 0.36
C GLY A 288 18.29 21.12 1.15
N PRO A 289 17.63 21.27 2.32
CA PRO A 289 17.80 22.44 3.18
C PRO A 289 19.11 22.41 3.96
N HIS A 290 19.71 23.59 4.14
CA HIS A 290 20.85 23.76 5.04
C HIS A 290 20.41 23.82 6.51
N VAL A 291 19.26 24.45 6.76
CA VAL A 291 18.71 24.70 8.09
C VAL A 291 17.18 24.56 8.09
N PHE A 292 16.65 23.93 9.13
CA PHE A 292 15.22 23.96 9.45
C PHE A 292 14.95 25.03 10.49
N LEU A 293 13.98 25.91 10.25
CA LEU A 293 13.57 26.93 11.21
C LEU A 293 12.21 26.58 11.79
N LEU A 294 12.15 26.23 13.07
CA LEU A 294 10.90 25.88 13.75
C LEU A 294 10.38 27.09 14.53
N VAL A 295 9.32 27.72 14.03
CA VAL A 295 8.64 28.88 14.62
C VAL A 295 7.64 28.41 15.66
N LEU A 296 7.84 28.80 16.93
CA LEU A 296 7.01 28.40 18.07
C LEU A 296 6.40 29.60 18.80
N LYS A 297 5.08 29.64 18.96
CA LYS A 297 4.39 30.47 19.95
C LYS A 297 4.30 29.78 21.32
N TYR A 298 4.33 30.57 22.40
CA TYR A 298 4.23 30.04 23.77
C TYR A 298 2.84 29.41 23.99
N HIS A 299 2.77 28.25 24.64
CA HIS A 299 1.56 27.44 24.87
C HIS A 299 0.91 26.69 23.68
N GLU A 300 1.35 26.86 22.44
CA GLU A 300 0.68 26.24 21.26
C GLU A 300 1.09 24.79 20.94
N TYR A 301 2.11 24.26 21.63
CA TYR A 301 2.73 22.97 21.30
C TYR A 301 2.48 21.89 22.36
N THR A 302 1.80 20.84 21.93
CA THR A 302 1.44 19.64 22.70
C THR A 302 2.49 18.54 22.57
N LYS A 303 2.30 17.45 23.33
CA LYS A 303 3.10 16.21 23.16
C LYS A 303 2.91 15.61 21.76
N TRP A 304 1.71 15.78 21.18
CA TRP A 304 1.36 15.24 19.87
C TRP A 304 2.07 16.00 18.73
N ASP A 305 2.15 17.34 18.82
CA ASP A 305 2.91 18.15 17.87
C ASP A 305 4.40 17.74 17.83
N TRP A 306 4.98 17.34 18.97
CA TRP A 306 6.34 16.80 19.01
C TRP A 306 6.50 15.47 18.28
N GLU A 307 5.55 14.53 18.44
CA GLU A 307 5.63 13.26 17.72
C GLU A 307 5.46 13.47 16.21
N ARG A 308 4.62 14.41 15.78
CA ARG A 308 4.54 14.83 14.37
C ARG A 308 5.87 15.39 13.84
N ILE A 309 6.48 16.34 14.55
CA ILE A 309 7.81 16.88 14.17
C ILE A 309 8.84 15.76 14.08
N ARG A 310 8.81 14.83 15.03
CA ARG A 310 9.73 13.70 15.07
C ARG A 310 9.51 12.77 13.89
N THR A 311 8.27 12.45 13.55
CA THR A 311 7.93 11.62 12.40
C THR A 311 8.38 12.31 11.11
N ALA A 312 8.07 13.59 10.93
CA ALA A 312 8.49 14.34 9.76
C ALA A 312 10.02 14.39 9.61
N PHE A 313 10.74 14.69 10.69
CA PHE A 313 12.21 14.69 10.66
C PHE A 313 12.82 13.31 10.44
N LYS A 314 12.20 12.22 10.93
CA LYS A 314 12.66 10.86 10.63
C LYS A 314 12.51 10.52 9.15
N LEU A 315 11.41 10.95 8.53
CA LEU A 315 11.16 10.75 7.09
C LEU A 315 12.17 11.54 6.24
N ILE A 316 12.57 12.72 6.69
CA ILE A 316 13.57 13.55 5.99
C ILE A 316 14.99 13.00 6.19
N SER A 317 15.44 12.90 7.44
CA SER A 317 16.77 12.38 7.80
C SER A 317 16.94 12.30 9.33
N ASP A 318 17.60 11.26 9.82
CA ASP A 318 18.03 11.19 11.24
C ASP A 318 18.90 12.37 11.68
N LYS A 319 19.49 13.10 10.73
CA LYS A 319 20.28 14.31 10.98
C LYS A 319 19.46 15.60 10.96
N ALA A 320 18.21 15.61 10.48
CA ALA A 320 17.40 16.82 10.31
C ALA A 320 17.29 17.66 11.61
N ILE A 321 17.07 17.00 12.76
CA ILE A 321 17.02 17.67 14.09
C ILE A 321 18.31 18.44 14.41
N LYS A 322 19.47 17.93 13.96
CA LYS A 322 20.76 18.60 14.16
C LYS A 322 20.88 19.85 13.29
N HIS A 323 20.06 20.01 12.26
CA HIS A 323 20.02 21.20 11.40
C HIS A 323 18.89 22.16 11.80
N THR A 324 18.17 21.88 12.90
CA THR A 324 17.04 22.71 13.35
C THR A 324 17.47 23.86 14.26
N ILE A 325 16.93 25.04 13.99
CA ILE A 325 16.94 26.24 14.84
C ILE A 325 15.49 26.52 15.25
N VAL A 326 15.24 26.63 16.54
CA VAL A 326 13.91 26.94 17.10
C VAL A 326 13.83 28.44 17.37
N MET A 327 12.79 29.10 16.83
CA MET A 327 12.50 30.51 17.08
C MET A 327 11.27 30.66 17.97
N THR A 328 11.37 31.48 19.01
CA THR A 328 10.24 31.83 19.89
C THR A 328 10.15 33.33 20.06
N GLN A 329 8.95 33.88 20.12
CA GLN A 329 8.75 35.30 20.42
C GLN A 329 9.14 35.62 21.88
N LYS A 330 9.84 36.73 22.12
CA LYS A 330 10.20 37.19 23.48
C LYS A 330 8.99 37.89 24.13
N GLN A 331 8.69 37.56 25.38
CA GLN A 331 7.64 38.24 26.16
C GLN A 331 8.25 39.40 26.98
N ALA A 332 7.45 40.44 27.23
CA ALA A 332 7.86 41.68 27.91
C ALA A 332 8.44 41.50 29.34
N SER A 333 8.28 40.33 29.97
CA SER A 333 8.65 40.07 31.37
C SER A 333 10.13 39.68 31.61
N GLY A 334 10.99 39.71 30.59
CA GLY A 334 12.45 39.53 30.70
C GLY A 334 12.96 38.13 31.12
N LYS A 335 12.13 37.26 31.72
CA LYS A 335 12.45 35.86 32.02
C LYS A 335 11.98 34.96 30.88
N ASP A 336 12.89 34.27 30.19
CA ASP A 336 12.57 33.31 29.11
C ASP A 336 11.63 32.18 29.62
N PRO A 337 10.32 32.22 29.31
CA PRO A 337 9.39 31.20 29.78
C PRO A 337 9.53 29.89 28.98
N HIS A 338 10.20 29.94 27.82
CA HIS A 338 10.45 28.80 26.93
C HIS A 338 11.67 27.96 27.34
N LYS A 339 12.54 28.43 28.24
CA LYS A 339 13.59 27.59 28.87
C LYS A 339 13.01 26.34 29.55
N LYS A 340 11.79 26.44 30.10
CA LYS A 340 11.07 25.32 30.74
C LYS A 340 10.23 24.49 29.74
N ASN A 341 10.09 24.92 28.48
CA ASN A 341 9.30 24.21 27.49
C ASN A 341 9.94 22.85 27.15
N LYS A 342 9.15 21.77 27.29
CA LYS A 342 9.62 20.38 27.08
C LYS A 342 10.11 20.14 25.65
N LEU A 343 9.49 20.74 24.64
CA LEU A 343 9.87 20.64 23.22
C LEU A 343 11.21 21.30 22.96
N VAL A 344 11.38 22.55 23.40
CA VAL A 344 12.63 23.31 23.27
C VAL A 344 13.79 22.56 23.93
N ARG A 345 13.57 21.98 25.13
CA ARG A 345 14.59 21.19 25.82
C ARG A 345 14.95 19.90 25.07
N LYS A 346 13.97 19.19 24.49
CA LYS A 346 14.20 17.97 23.69
C LYS A 346 15.01 18.26 22.43
N ILE A 347 14.72 19.37 21.73
CA ILE A 347 15.46 19.79 20.53
C ILE A 347 16.89 20.20 20.89
N LYS A 348 17.08 20.99 21.96
CA LYS A 348 18.42 21.36 22.48
C LYS A 348 19.28 20.14 22.82
N LYS A 349 18.71 19.15 23.53
CA LYS A 349 19.41 17.90 23.89
C LYS A 349 19.88 17.09 22.67
N ARG A 350 19.22 17.23 21.52
CA ARG A 350 19.53 16.51 20.28
C ARG A 350 20.37 17.33 19.30
N GLY A 351 20.93 18.46 19.74
CA GLY A 351 21.86 19.29 18.97
C GLY A 351 21.22 20.47 18.23
N GLY A 352 19.90 20.68 18.36
CA GLY A 352 19.23 21.89 17.86
C GLY A 352 19.55 23.11 18.73
N LYS A 353 19.27 24.31 18.21
CA LYS A 353 19.43 25.57 18.97
C LYS A 353 18.08 26.24 19.18
N HIS A 354 18.03 27.20 20.10
CA HIS A 354 16.85 28.01 20.39
C HIS A 354 17.27 29.46 20.44
N TYR A 355 16.52 30.29 19.74
CA TYR A 355 16.68 31.73 19.68
C TYR A 355 15.34 32.38 20.05
N GLN A 356 15.41 33.41 20.88
CA GLN A 356 14.28 34.28 21.13
C GLN A 356 14.41 35.50 20.24
N TYR A 357 13.31 35.94 19.63
CA TYR A 357 13.30 37.16 18.84
C TYR A 357 12.40 38.22 19.47
N GLU A 358 12.93 39.45 19.54
CA GLU A 358 12.17 40.69 19.72
C GLU A 358 11.74 41.20 18.36
N THR A 359 10.75 42.09 18.32
CA THR A 359 10.39 42.86 17.13
C THR A 359 11.57 43.68 16.56
N ASP A 360 12.67 43.80 17.31
CA ASP A 360 13.79 44.70 17.01
C ASP A 360 15.09 43.96 16.60
N ILE A 361 15.03 42.66 16.28
CA ILE A 361 16.23 41.95 15.78
C ILE A 361 16.57 42.41 14.36
N VAL A 362 17.85 42.60 14.08
CA VAL A 362 18.34 42.82 12.72
C VAL A 362 18.60 41.46 12.06
N PRO A 363 18.12 41.19 10.82
CA PRO A 363 18.32 39.93 10.10
C PRO A 363 19.77 39.40 10.12
N SER A 364 20.76 40.29 10.20
CA SER A 364 22.18 39.98 10.35
C SER A 364 22.53 39.06 11.53
N ASP A 365 21.82 39.16 12.66
CA ASP A 365 22.13 38.34 13.85
C ASP A 365 21.59 36.92 13.74
N LEU A 366 20.42 36.75 13.12
CA LEU A 366 19.91 35.44 12.73
C LEU A 366 20.85 34.78 11.71
N MET A 367 21.38 35.57 10.77
CA MET A 367 22.35 35.07 9.80
C MET A 367 23.65 34.59 10.44
N LYS A 368 24.21 35.32 11.41
CA LYS A 368 25.36 34.83 12.21
C LYS A 368 25.04 33.50 12.90
N ALA A 369 23.81 33.30 13.37
CA ALA A 369 23.37 32.06 13.99
C ALA A 369 23.30 30.88 13.02
N VAL A 370 22.74 31.11 11.82
CA VAL A 370 22.67 30.17 10.69
C VAL A 370 24.07 29.80 10.22
N GLU A 371 24.95 30.78 10.00
CA GLU A 371 26.34 30.55 9.60
C GLU A 371 27.13 29.75 10.63
N LYS A 372 27.01 30.10 11.92
CA LYS A 372 27.62 29.33 13.01
C LYS A 372 27.11 27.89 13.03
N LYS A 373 25.89 27.63 12.55
CA LYS A 373 25.31 26.29 12.46
C LYS A 373 25.89 25.51 11.28
N MET A 374 25.98 26.15 10.11
CA MET A 374 26.62 25.59 8.91
C MET A 374 28.10 25.24 9.16
N LYS A 375 28.87 26.15 9.79
CA LYS A 375 30.28 25.94 10.17
C LYS A 375 30.46 24.74 11.11
N LYS A 376 29.59 24.60 12.12
CA LYS A 376 29.63 23.46 13.07
C LYS A 376 29.33 22.11 12.42
N ASN A 377 28.62 22.10 11.29
CA ASN A 377 28.29 20.89 10.54
C ASN A 377 29.34 20.58 9.44
N LYS A 378 30.59 21.08 9.62
CA LYS A 378 31.76 20.83 8.76
C LYS A 378 31.65 21.35 7.31
N ASN A 379 30.93 22.46 7.06
CA ASN A 379 30.81 23.09 5.73
C ASN A 379 30.39 22.14 4.57
N ARG A 380 29.89 20.93 4.83
CA ARG A 380 29.63 19.89 3.81
C ARG A 380 28.30 19.16 4.02
N GLY A 381 27.17 19.82 3.78
CA GLY A 381 25.94 19.05 3.51
C GLY A 381 24.70 19.67 4.10
N PHE A 382 23.91 20.26 3.21
CA PHE A 382 22.47 20.26 3.32
C PHE A 382 21.94 18.87 3.70
N VAL A 383 20.73 18.84 4.27
CA VAL A 383 20.09 17.57 4.63
C VAL A 383 19.64 16.86 3.36
N GLN A 384 20.34 15.78 3.01
CA GLN A 384 20.00 14.97 1.84
C GLN A 384 18.72 14.17 2.12
N TYR A 385 17.75 14.34 1.24
CA TYR A 385 16.49 13.61 1.22
C TYR A 385 16.53 12.63 0.04
N VAL A 386 16.15 11.37 0.27
CA VAL A 386 16.04 10.35 -0.79
C VAL A 386 14.56 10.07 -0.98
N LYS A 387 14.07 10.19 -2.22
CA LYS A 387 12.66 10.00 -2.55
C LYS A 387 12.27 8.54 -2.27
N MET A 388 11.09 8.33 -1.67
CA MET A 388 10.57 6.98 -1.41
C MET A 388 10.39 6.22 -2.73
N GLY A 389 11.17 5.15 -2.92
CA GLY A 389 11.23 4.38 -4.18
C GLY A 389 12.65 4.21 -4.72
N GLU A 390 13.59 5.06 -4.29
CA GLU A 390 15.00 4.95 -4.65
C GLU A 390 15.77 4.22 -3.54
N SER A 391 16.27 3.03 -3.85
CA SER A 391 17.11 2.27 -2.93
C SER A 391 18.46 2.97 -2.72
N PRO A 392 18.95 3.15 -1.49
CA PRO A 392 20.28 3.70 -1.25
C PRO A 392 21.33 2.72 -1.78
N HIS A 393 21.93 3.04 -2.92
CA HIS A 393 22.98 2.21 -3.52
C HIS A 393 24.11 1.94 -2.53
N VAL A 394 24.25 0.66 -2.20
CA VAL A 394 25.43 0.06 -1.57
C VAL A 394 26.63 0.37 -2.47
N LYS A 395 27.62 1.05 -1.89
CA LYS A 395 28.90 1.30 -2.56
C LYS A 395 29.59 -0.04 -2.84
N GLY A 396 29.77 -0.34 -4.11
CA GLY A 396 30.74 -1.30 -4.60
C GLY A 396 30.13 -2.48 -5.35
N GLN A 397 30.00 -2.32 -6.67
CA GLN A 397 30.43 -3.32 -7.66
C GLN A 397 30.27 -2.71 -9.06
N LYS A 398 31.37 -2.65 -9.80
CA LYS A 398 31.39 -2.27 -11.22
C LYS A 398 30.65 -3.33 -12.02
N LYS A 399 29.47 -3.03 -12.57
CA LYS A 399 28.89 -3.83 -13.67
C LYS A 399 29.38 -3.27 -15.00
N LYS A 400 29.95 -4.17 -15.81
CA LYS A 400 30.45 -3.91 -17.16
C LYS A 400 29.28 -3.51 -18.07
N SER A 401 29.47 -2.43 -18.82
CA SER A 401 28.62 -1.97 -19.90
C SER A 401 28.65 -2.97 -21.07
N ILE A 402 27.47 -3.34 -21.57
CA ILE A 402 27.28 -3.87 -22.92
C ILE A 402 26.56 -2.76 -23.68
N TYR A 403 27.26 -2.16 -24.64
CA TYR A 403 26.71 -1.13 -25.52
C TYR A 403 25.62 -1.74 -26.42
N GLY A 404 24.38 -1.31 -26.20
CA GLY A 404 23.32 -1.32 -27.20
C GLY A 404 22.93 0.13 -27.47
N GLN A 405 23.19 0.58 -28.68
CA GLN A 405 22.99 1.96 -29.16
C GLN A 405 21.47 2.27 -29.19
N LYS A 406 20.89 2.71 -28.07
CA LYS A 406 19.52 3.25 -28.02
C LYS A 406 19.56 4.74 -28.38
N GLN A 407 18.80 5.11 -29.41
CA GLN A 407 18.56 6.49 -29.78
C GLN A 407 17.97 7.28 -28.60
N ARG A 408 18.50 8.50 -28.39
CA ARG A 408 17.96 9.51 -27.48
C ARG A 408 16.56 9.92 -27.97
N THR A 409 15.50 9.50 -27.29
CA THR A 409 14.15 10.04 -27.52
C THR A 409 13.83 11.16 -26.54
N ARG A 410 13.25 12.24 -27.08
CA ARG A 410 12.89 13.51 -26.43
C ARG A 410 11.91 13.29 -25.27
N GLY A 411 12.19 13.86 -24.09
CA GLY A 411 11.16 14.04 -23.06
C GLY A 411 10.19 15.13 -23.52
N VAL A 412 9.04 14.76 -24.07
CA VAL A 412 8.00 15.70 -24.50
C VAL A 412 7.04 15.93 -23.34
N VAL A 413 6.85 17.20 -22.96
CA VAL A 413 5.76 17.61 -22.04
C VAL A 413 4.51 17.77 -22.89
N ASN A 414 3.50 16.92 -22.66
CA ASN A 414 2.21 17.03 -23.36
C ASN A 414 1.20 17.70 -22.44
N LEU A 415 0.76 18.91 -22.81
CA LEU A 415 -0.33 19.60 -22.10
C LEU A 415 -1.68 19.24 -22.70
N THR A 416 -2.61 18.81 -21.85
CA THR A 416 -4.00 18.53 -22.22
C THR A 416 -4.97 19.29 -21.31
N PRO A 417 -6.12 19.73 -21.83
CA PRO A 417 -7.18 20.26 -20.97
C PRO A 417 -7.64 19.22 -19.96
N SER A 418 -7.86 19.63 -18.71
CA SER A 418 -8.55 18.81 -17.72
C SER A 418 -9.91 18.38 -18.25
N THR A 419 -10.27 17.11 -18.05
CA THR A 419 -11.59 16.54 -18.41
C THR A 419 -12.71 16.99 -17.47
N VAL A 420 -12.37 17.74 -16.41
CA VAL A 420 -13.30 18.21 -15.37
C VAL A 420 -13.24 19.75 -15.29
N PRO A 421 -14.33 20.46 -15.64
CA PRO A 421 -14.45 21.91 -15.40
C PRO A 421 -14.39 22.22 -13.90
N GLU A 422 -13.55 23.18 -13.47
CA GLU A 422 -13.48 23.65 -12.07
C GLU A 422 -14.66 24.57 -11.68
N THR A 423 -15.73 24.60 -12.47
CA THR A 423 -16.98 25.24 -12.06
C THR A 423 -17.76 24.33 -11.13
N LYS A 424 -17.47 24.36 -9.83
CA LYS A 424 -18.42 23.93 -8.80
C LYS A 424 -18.79 25.09 -7.88
N THR A 425 -19.83 25.82 -8.30
CA THR A 425 -20.98 25.95 -7.41
C THR A 425 -21.53 24.53 -7.20
N TRP A 426 -21.54 24.06 -5.96
CA TRP A 426 -21.83 22.68 -5.55
C TRP A 426 -23.25 22.17 -5.85
N SER A 427 -24.03 22.86 -6.68
CA SER A 427 -25.48 22.63 -6.79
C SER A 427 -25.94 21.87 -8.04
N GLN A 428 -25.06 21.15 -8.78
CA GLN A 428 -25.52 20.43 -9.99
C GLN A 428 -24.87 19.07 -10.29
N ARG A 429 -23.82 18.57 -9.60
CA ARG A 429 -23.25 17.23 -9.93
C ARG A 429 -23.02 16.35 -8.71
N LEU A 430 -23.64 15.17 -8.69
CA LEU A 430 -23.55 14.15 -7.63
C LEU A 430 -22.91 12.87 -8.20
N ASN A 431 -21.89 12.36 -7.51
CA ASN A 431 -21.26 11.07 -7.85
C ASN A 431 -21.69 10.03 -6.80
N LEU A 432 -22.43 9.01 -7.22
CA LEU A 432 -23.03 8.00 -6.37
C LEU A 432 -22.51 6.62 -6.78
N VAL A 433 -22.34 5.72 -5.82
CA VAL A 433 -21.91 4.33 -6.07
C VAL A 433 -22.98 3.38 -5.57
N LEU A 434 -23.46 2.48 -6.43
CA LEU A 434 -24.45 1.47 -6.09
C LEU A 434 -23.76 0.15 -5.73
N CYS A 435 -23.99 -0.36 -4.52
CA CYS A 435 -23.34 -1.58 -4.02
C CYS A 435 -24.32 -2.51 -3.27
N GLY A 436 -23.98 -3.79 -3.15
CA GLY A 436 -24.82 -4.82 -2.53
C GLY A 436 -24.73 -6.17 -3.24
N SER A 437 -25.29 -7.22 -2.64
CA SER A 437 -25.28 -8.60 -3.15
C SER A 437 -26.22 -8.81 -4.35
N ASN A 438 -27.35 -8.09 -4.39
CA ASN A 438 -28.41 -8.36 -5.35
C ASN A 438 -28.13 -7.76 -6.75
N ARG A 439 -27.65 -8.61 -7.66
CA ARG A 439 -27.31 -8.25 -9.05
C ARG A 439 -28.53 -7.85 -9.89
N VAL A 440 -29.74 -8.33 -9.56
CA VAL A 440 -30.96 -8.08 -10.32
C VAL A 440 -31.58 -6.73 -9.97
N LEU A 441 -31.47 -6.30 -8.71
CA LEU A 441 -32.06 -5.04 -8.24
C LEU A 441 -31.23 -3.81 -8.64
N LYS A 442 -29.92 -3.95 -8.86
CA LYS A 442 -29.04 -2.82 -9.22
C LYS A 442 -29.51 -2.07 -10.47
N PRO A 443 -29.73 -2.72 -11.63
CA PRO A 443 -30.25 -2.04 -12.81
C PRO A 443 -31.62 -1.39 -12.59
N SER A 444 -32.50 -2.05 -11.83
CA SER A 444 -33.83 -1.50 -11.52
C SER A 444 -33.76 -0.23 -10.68
N ILE A 445 -32.85 -0.17 -9.69
CA ILE A 445 -32.64 1.04 -8.89
C ILE A 445 -31.98 2.14 -9.71
N THR A 446 -31.02 1.80 -10.58
CA THR A 446 -30.43 2.73 -11.55
C THR A 446 -31.50 3.40 -12.42
N ASP A 447 -32.43 2.62 -12.96
CA ASP A 447 -33.57 3.15 -13.75
C ASP A 447 -34.49 4.06 -12.93
N LEU A 448 -34.73 3.72 -11.66
CA LEU A 448 -35.53 4.55 -10.75
C LEU A 448 -34.84 5.88 -10.40
N ILE A 449 -33.50 5.90 -10.31
CA ILE A 449 -32.72 7.11 -10.03
C ILE A 449 -32.63 7.99 -11.27
N LEU A 450 -32.20 7.45 -12.42
CA LEU A 450 -31.86 8.25 -13.61
C LEU A 450 -33.01 8.41 -14.60
N GLY A 451 -33.98 7.49 -14.57
CA GLY A 451 -35.18 7.56 -15.41
C GLY A 451 -34.96 7.38 -16.91
N GLN A 452 -33.82 6.83 -17.31
CA GLN A 452 -33.49 6.44 -18.68
C GLN A 452 -33.74 4.93 -18.87
N ARG A 453 -34.19 4.50 -20.06
CA ARG A 453 -34.46 3.09 -20.42
C ARG A 453 -33.38 2.55 -21.37
N GLU A 454 -32.13 2.62 -20.98
CA GLU A 454 -31.07 1.98 -21.76
C GLU A 454 -30.09 1.29 -20.83
N LEU A 455 -30.32 0.02 -20.51
CA LEU A 455 -29.22 -0.86 -20.17
C LEU A 455 -29.41 -2.28 -20.71
N ASN A 456 -28.30 -2.75 -21.29
CA ASN A 456 -28.03 -4.11 -21.69
C ASN A 456 -27.94 -4.99 -20.43
N PRO A 457 -28.71 -6.08 -20.31
CA PRO A 457 -28.79 -6.90 -19.09
C PRO A 457 -27.55 -7.76 -18.78
N GLU A 458 -26.39 -7.50 -19.40
CA GLU A 458 -25.19 -8.31 -19.24
C GLU A 458 -23.97 -7.48 -18.82
N SER A 459 -23.81 -7.20 -17.52
CA SER A 459 -22.47 -7.02 -16.95
C SER A 459 -22.47 -7.31 -15.46
N SER A 460 -22.01 -8.51 -15.08
CA SER A 460 -21.98 -8.93 -13.68
C SER A 460 -20.57 -9.02 -13.10
N SER A 461 -19.55 -8.62 -13.86
CA SER A 461 -18.13 -8.76 -13.51
C SER A 461 -17.32 -7.46 -13.53
N ALA A 462 -17.89 -6.32 -13.93
CA ALA A 462 -17.17 -5.05 -14.04
C ALA A 462 -18.01 -3.85 -13.59
N CYS A 463 -17.35 -2.78 -13.16
CA CYS A 463 -17.96 -1.52 -12.80
C CYS A 463 -18.50 -0.80 -14.04
N VAL A 464 -19.76 -0.40 -13.96
CA VAL A 464 -20.46 0.32 -15.02
C VAL A 464 -20.68 1.76 -14.56
N LYS A 465 -20.23 2.74 -15.36
CA LYS A 465 -20.46 4.16 -15.13
C LYS A 465 -21.62 4.63 -16.00
N ILE A 466 -22.60 5.27 -15.38
CA ILE A 466 -23.81 5.76 -16.04
C ILE A 466 -23.99 7.22 -15.61
N GLU A 467 -24.35 8.08 -16.57
CA GLU A 467 -24.60 9.49 -16.30
C GLU A 467 -26.00 9.87 -16.77
N GLY A 468 -26.72 10.63 -15.95
CA GLY A 468 -28.06 11.11 -16.30
C GLY A 468 -28.45 12.32 -15.47
N GLU A 469 -29.45 13.06 -15.94
CA GLU A 469 -29.98 14.22 -15.24
C GLU A 469 -31.29 13.86 -14.51
N THR A 470 -31.40 14.23 -13.24
CA THR A 470 -32.60 13.99 -12.43
C THR A 470 -32.80 15.14 -11.46
N HIS A 471 -34.01 15.73 -11.45
CA HIS A 471 -34.39 16.85 -10.57
C HIS A 471 -33.35 18.00 -10.58
N GLY A 472 -32.83 18.37 -11.76
CA GLY A 472 -31.85 19.45 -11.93
C GLY A 472 -30.42 19.12 -11.49
N HIS A 473 -30.14 17.86 -11.14
CA HIS A 473 -28.82 17.36 -10.77
C HIS A 473 -28.31 16.40 -11.84
N MET A 474 -27.09 16.61 -12.29
CA MET A 474 -26.32 15.66 -13.08
C MET A 474 -25.77 14.58 -12.14
N ILE A 475 -26.26 13.35 -12.28
CA ILE A 475 -25.87 12.22 -11.46
C ILE A 475 -24.91 11.34 -12.26
N THR A 476 -23.72 11.10 -11.70
CA THR A 476 -22.83 10.03 -12.10
C THR A 476 -23.08 8.86 -11.16
N LEU A 477 -23.70 7.79 -11.66
CA LEU A 477 -23.97 6.57 -10.91
C LEU A 477 -23.00 5.49 -11.38
N VAL A 478 -22.29 4.87 -10.43
CA VAL A 478 -21.37 3.77 -10.71
C VAL A 478 -21.88 2.52 -10.04
N GLU A 479 -22.18 1.49 -10.82
CA GLU A 479 -22.58 0.18 -10.29
C GLU A 479 -21.34 -0.64 -9.94
N LEU A 480 -21.22 -1.02 -8.67
CA LEU A 480 -20.16 -1.91 -8.19
C LEU A 480 -20.61 -3.38 -8.35
N PRO A 481 -19.80 -4.28 -8.92
CA PRO A 481 -20.15 -5.69 -9.01
C PRO A 481 -20.26 -6.33 -7.62
N ALA A 482 -21.05 -7.40 -7.51
CA ALA A 482 -21.09 -8.20 -6.28
C ALA A 482 -19.83 -9.10 -6.21
N PHE A 483 -19.16 -9.13 -5.07
CA PHE A 483 -17.88 -9.85 -4.90
C PHE A 483 -18.07 -11.26 -4.35
N TYR A 484 -19.10 -11.49 -3.56
CA TYR A 484 -19.46 -12.80 -3.03
C TYR A 484 -19.84 -13.74 -4.17
N ASN A 485 -19.31 -14.97 -4.14
CA ASN A 485 -19.39 -15.98 -5.21
C ASN A 485 -19.01 -15.49 -6.63
N SER A 486 -18.22 -14.42 -6.71
CA SER A 486 -17.71 -13.90 -7.98
C SER A 486 -16.54 -14.75 -8.49
N PRO A 487 -16.43 -15.01 -9.82
CA PRO A 487 -15.26 -15.68 -10.39
C PRO A 487 -14.00 -14.80 -10.39
N LEU A 488 -14.07 -13.56 -9.89
CA LEU A 488 -12.98 -12.59 -9.87
C LEU A 488 -11.91 -12.95 -8.82
N SER A 489 -10.65 -12.82 -9.21
CA SER A 489 -9.48 -12.85 -8.32
C SER A 489 -9.46 -11.64 -7.37
N GLU A 490 -8.65 -11.70 -6.30
CA GLU A 490 -8.47 -10.54 -5.39
C GLU A 490 -7.90 -9.33 -6.15
N GLU A 491 -7.01 -9.54 -7.12
CA GLU A 491 -6.48 -8.48 -7.98
C GLU A 491 -7.58 -7.80 -8.81
N GLU A 492 -8.47 -8.57 -9.44
CA GLU A 492 -9.58 -8.03 -10.24
C GLU A 492 -10.60 -7.31 -9.37
N VAL A 493 -10.94 -7.85 -8.19
CA VAL A 493 -11.79 -7.15 -7.20
C VAL A 493 -11.16 -5.80 -6.81
N MET A 494 -9.84 -5.76 -6.62
CA MET A 494 -9.13 -4.52 -6.31
C MET A 494 -9.14 -3.52 -7.47
N GLN A 495 -8.96 -3.99 -8.69
CA GLN A 495 -9.01 -3.16 -9.89
C GLN A 495 -10.40 -2.55 -10.09
N GLU A 496 -11.45 -3.35 -9.97
CA GLU A 496 -12.82 -2.88 -10.13
C GLU A 496 -13.22 -1.91 -9.01
N THR A 497 -12.86 -2.18 -7.76
CA THR A 497 -13.12 -1.24 -6.66
C THR A 497 -12.34 0.08 -6.78
N LEU A 498 -11.08 0.05 -7.24
CA LEU A 498 -10.33 1.26 -7.55
C LEU A 498 -10.99 2.03 -8.71
N LYS A 499 -11.35 1.34 -9.79
CA LYS A 499 -12.02 1.90 -10.97
C LYS A 499 -13.32 2.59 -10.56
N CYS A 500 -14.11 1.98 -9.69
CA CYS A 500 -15.32 2.56 -9.13
C CYS A 500 -15.09 3.94 -8.48
N VAL A 501 -14.08 4.07 -7.62
CA VAL A 501 -13.76 5.34 -6.97
C VAL A 501 -13.23 6.36 -7.97
N THR A 502 -12.40 5.94 -8.94
CA THR A 502 -11.85 6.83 -9.97
C THR A 502 -12.90 7.37 -10.94
N PHE A 503 -13.97 6.61 -11.21
CA PHE A 503 -15.09 7.06 -12.04
C PHE A 503 -15.90 8.19 -11.39
N CYS A 504 -15.74 8.40 -10.09
CA CYS A 504 -16.46 9.36 -9.28
C CYS A 504 -15.64 10.61 -8.94
N ASP A 505 -14.68 11.06 -9.77
CA ASP A 505 -13.90 12.28 -9.51
C ASP A 505 -14.79 13.53 -9.28
N PRO A 506 -14.55 14.37 -8.25
CA PRO A 506 -13.44 14.37 -7.27
C PRO A 506 -13.57 13.38 -6.08
N GLY A 507 -14.72 12.70 -5.95
CA GLY A 507 -14.96 11.66 -4.96
C GLY A 507 -16.41 11.17 -4.96
N VAL A 508 -16.65 10.04 -4.30
CA VAL A 508 -17.98 9.44 -4.11
C VAL A 508 -18.73 10.23 -3.04
N HIS A 509 -19.81 10.90 -3.44
CA HIS A 509 -20.64 11.71 -2.54
C HIS A 509 -21.49 10.82 -1.62
N ALA A 510 -21.97 9.68 -2.13
CA ALA A 510 -22.61 8.66 -1.32
C ALA A 510 -22.45 7.25 -1.93
N PHE A 511 -22.23 6.26 -1.08
CA PHE A 511 -22.46 4.86 -1.41
C PHE A 511 -23.92 4.52 -1.10
N LEU A 512 -24.59 3.87 -2.04
CA LEU A 512 -25.96 3.41 -1.95
C LEU A 512 -25.93 1.90 -1.75
N LEU A 513 -26.10 1.45 -0.51
CA LEU A 513 -26.08 0.04 -0.15
C LEU A 513 -27.49 -0.54 -0.27
N ILE A 514 -27.72 -1.41 -1.25
CA ILE A 514 -29.00 -2.07 -1.46
C ILE A 514 -29.12 -3.26 -0.51
N LEU A 515 -30.16 -3.27 0.32
CA LEU A 515 -30.53 -4.40 1.17
C LEU A 515 -31.97 -4.86 0.88
N PRO A 516 -32.24 -6.18 0.98
CA PRO A 516 -33.60 -6.69 0.86
C PRO A 516 -34.47 -6.31 2.06
N GLU A 517 -35.80 -6.30 1.87
CA GLU A 517 -36.80 -6.12 2.95
C GLU A 517 -36.73 -7.22 4.03
N GLY A 518 -36.34 -8.44 3.64
CA GLY A 518 -36.32 -9.62 4.50
C GLY A 518 -35.07 -9.77 5.35
N ARG A 519 -34.98 -10.90 6.05
CA ARG A 519 -33.78 -11.29 6.81
C ARG A 519 -32.58 -11.38 5.87
N LEU A 520 -31.46 -10.78 6.29
CA LEU A 520 -30.19 -10.87 5.55
C LEU A 520 -29.71 -12.32 5.47
N THR A 521 -29.45 -12.77 4.25
CA THR A 521 -28.81 -14.05 3.96
C THR A 521 -27.32 -14.00 4.34
N ASP A 522 -26.66 -15.16 4.40
CA ASP A 522 -25.22 -15.18 4.68
C ASP A 522 -24.42 -14.56 3.51
N GLU A 523 -24.92 -14.68 2.28
CA GLU A 523 -24.42 -13.94 1.11
C GLU A 523 -24.45 -12.42 1.32
N ASP A 524 -25.55 -11.87 1.82
CA ASP A 524 -25.66 -10.43 2.07
C ASP A 524 -24.66 -9.95 3.13
N LYS A 525 -24.45 -10.75 4.19
CA LYS A 525 -23.51 -10.43 5.27
C LYS A 525 -22.08 -10.51 4.79
N GLU A 526 -21.71 -11.56 4.08
CA GLU A 526 -20.35 -11.74 3.57
C GLU A 526 -19.99 -10.68 2.53
N GLU A 527 -20.93 -10.33 1.64
CA GLU A 527 -20.75 -9.23 0.70
C GLU A 527 -20.52 -7.89 1.42
N LEU A 528 -21.34 -7.60 2.44
CA LEU A 528 -21.22 -6.38 3.24
C LEU A 528 -19.87 -6.33 3.97
N GLU A 529 -19.47 -7.41 4.64
CA GLU A 529 -18.18 -7.49 5.33
C GLU A 529 -17.02 -7.30 4.35
N ARG A 530 -17.12 -7.88 3.15
CA ARG A 530 -16.11 -7.74 2.10
C ARG A 530 -15.98 -6.31 1.60
N ILE A 531 -17.10 -5.65 1.30
CA ILE A 531 -17.12 -4.23 0.89
C ILE A 531 -16.52 -3.35 1.99
N GLN A 532 -16.95 -3.53 3.25
CA GLN A 532 -16.40 -2.76 4.38
C GLN A 532 -14.90 -2.98 4.57
N LYS A 533 -14.42 -4.20 4.35
CA LYS A 533 -12.98 -4.53 4.42
C LYS A 533 -12.19 -3.89 3.29
N ILE A 534 -12.78 -3.74 2.10
CA ILE A 534 -12.12 -3.13 0.94
C ILE A 534 -12.10 -1.60 1.08
N PHE A 535 -13.24 -0.96 1.30
CA PHE A 535 -13.33 0.50 1.38
C PHE A 535 -12.92 1.06 2.76
N GLY A 536 -12.72 0.18 3.75
CA GLY A 536 -12.26 0.55 5.08
C GLY A 536 -13.31 1.29 5.90
N PRO A 537 -12.95 1.75 7.11
CA PRO A 537 -13.92 2.26 8.10
C PRO A 537 -14.64 3.53 7.64
N LYS A 538 -14.02 4.32 6.76
CA LYS A 538 -14.60 5.54 6.20
C LYS A 538 -15.72 5.30 5.19
N PHE A 539 -15.89 4.06 4.73
CA PHE A 539 -17.03 3.65 3.93
C PHE A 539 -18.33 3.97 4.67
N ASN A 540 -18.45 3.53 5.93
CA ASN A 540 -19.68 3.70 6.70
C ASN A 540 -20.10 5.17 6.82
N ASP A 541 -19.16 6.09 7.02
CA ASP A 541 -19.42 7.52 7.13
C ASP A 541 -20.07 8.12 5.86
N HIS A 542 -19.94 7.47 4.69
CA HIS A 542 -20.41 7.94 3.39
C HIS A 542 -21.49 7.05 2.76
N THR A 543 -22.15 6.18 3.53
CA THR A 543 -23.15 5.23 3.01
C THR A 543 -24.57 5.57 3.43
N ILE A 544 -25.50 5.47 2.48
CA ILE A 544 -26.96 5.48 2.66
C ILE A 544 -27.47 4.08 2.32
N VAL A 545 -28.30 3.50 3.18
CA VAL A 545 -28.90 2.18 2.98
C VAL A 545 -30.23 2.32 2.21
N LEU A 546 -30.35 1.66 1.06
CA LEU A 546 -31.60 1.59 0.30
C LEU A 546 -32.30 0.26 0.57
N ILE A 547 -33.54 0.34 1.02
CA ILE A 547 -34.38 -0.84 1.28
C ILE A 547 -35.50 -0.88 0.24
N THR A 548 -35.55 -1.95 -0.55
CA THR A 548 -36.63 -2.18 -1.51
C THR A 548 -37.75 -2.95 -0.80
N GLN A 549 -38.92 -2.33 -0.58
CA GLN A 549 -40.02 -2.87 0.24
C GLN A 549 -41.34 -2.88 -0.53
N HIS A 550 -42.10 -3.98 -0.50
CA HIS A 550 -43.37 -4.07 -1.24
C HIS A 550 -44.61 -3.52 -0.48
N SER A 551 -44.54 -3.33 0.84
CA SER A 551 -45.61 -2.69 1.62
C SER A 551 -45.06 -1.73 2.69
N GLN A 552 -45.69 -0.57 2.88
CA GLN A 552 -45.17 0.48 3.79
C GLN A 552 -45.35 0.16 5.29
N ASP A 553 -46.13 -0.87 5.65
CA ASP A 553 -46.56 -1.13 7.03
C ASP A 553 -45.85 -2.29 7.74
N ARG A 554 -44.82 -2.91 7.12
CA ARG A 554 -44.08 -4.01 7.74
C ARG A 554 -42.82 -3.49 8.45
N PRO A 555 -42.60 -3.83 9.74
CA PRO A 555 -41.40 -3.42 10.46
C PRO A 555 -40.15 -4.13 9.90
N LEU A 556 -39.02 -3.42 9.88
CA LEU A 556 -37.74 -3.97 9.43
C LEU A 556 -37.30 -5.18 10.28
N ASP A 557 -36.72 -6.19 9.61
CA ASP A 557 -36.11 -7.34 10.28
C ASP A 557 -34.99 -6.89 11.23
N ALA A 558 -34.77 -7.64 12.30
CA ALA A 558 -33.74 -7.33 13.30
C ALA A 558 -32.33 -7.28 12.69
N SER A 559 -32.05 -8.13 11.69
CA SER A 559 -30.74 -8.15 11.01
C SER A 559 -30.50 -6.89 10.16
N VAL A 560 -31.53 -6.41 9.46
CA VAL A 560 -31.45 -5.18 8.66
C VAL A 560 -31.32 -3.95 9.58
N ARG A 561 -32.07 -3.93 10.69
CA ARG A 561 -31.96 -2.85 11.69
C ARG A 561 -30.55 -2.71 12.28
N ALA A 562 -29.90 -3.83 12.61
CA ALA A 562 -28.53 -3.81 13.12
C ALA A 562 -27.53 -3.21 12.11
N VAL A 563 -27.72 -3.49 10.82
CA VAL A 563 -26.89 -2.92 9.75
C VAL A 563 -27.14 -1.41 9.63
N VAL A 564 -28.40 -0.99 9.57
CA VAL A 564 -28.79 0.43 9.50
C VAL A 564 -28.26 1.24 10.69
N GLU A 565 -28.28 0.67 11.90
CA GLU A 565 -27.64 1.24 13.09
C GLU A 565 -26.14 1.49 12.89
N GLY A 566 -25.44 0.52 12.31
CA GLY A 566 -24.00 0.61 11.97
C GLY A 566 -23.66 1.69 10.93
N PHE A 567 -24.65 2.14 10.15
CA PHE A 567 -24.54 3.23 9.17
C PHE A 567 -25.16 4.55 9.64
N GLY A 568 -25.39 4.71 10.95
CA GLY A 568 -25.86 5.97 11.52
C GLY A 568 -27.33 6.27 11.27
N GLN A 569 -28.17 5.23 11.11
CA GLN A 569 -29.61 5.36 10.85
C GLN A 569 -29.96 6.06 9.53
N ARG A 570 -29.03 6.10 8.56
CA ARG A 570 -29.24 6.69 7.24
C ARG A 570 -29.76 5.64 6.27
N TRP A 571 -31.07 5.54 6.18
CA TRP A 571 -31.73 4.58 5.29
C TRP A 571 -32.98 5.17 4.64
N LEU A 572 -33.36 4.65 3.49
CA LEU A 572 -34.52 5.09 2.74
C LEU A 572 -35.23 3.91 2.07
N LEU A 573 -36.56 3.89 2.13
CA LEU A 573 -37.37 3.02 1.27
C LEU A 573 -37.29 3.52 -0.16
N PHE A 574 -36.83 2.71 -1.11
CA PHE A 574 -36.68 3.14 -2.50
C PHE A 574 -37.35 2.17 -3.48
N ASN A 575 -38.58 2.49 -3.88
CA ASN A 575 -39.41 1.66 -4.75
C ASN A 575 -39.97 2.41 -5.97
N TYR A 576 -40.06 3.74 -5.87
CA TYR A 576 -40.72 4.57 -6.88
C TYR A 576 -39.81 5.71 -7.32
N ARG A 577 -39.88 6.08 -8.60
CA ARG A 577 -39.10 7.18 -9.18
C ARG A 577 -39.36 8.52 -8.49
N SER A 578 -40.56 8.72 -7.93
CA SER A 578 -40.91 9.91 -7.15
C SER A 578 -40.00 10.12 -5.92
N GLN A 579 -39.32 9.07 -5.45
CA GLN A 579 -38.43 9.10 -4.28
C GLN A 579 -37.00 9.51 -4.65
N ALA A 580 -36.66 9.68 -5.93
CA ALA A 580 -35.34 10.15 -6.34
C ALA A 580 -35.02 11.55 -5.78
N LEU A 581 -36.04 12.41 -5.60
CA LEU A 581 -35.86 13.71 -4.94
C LEU A 581 -35.53 13.57 -3.45
N GLU A 582 -36.15 12.61 -2.77
CA GLU A 582 -35.91 12.31 -1.36
C GLU A 582 -34.50 11.73 -1.15
N LEU A 583 -34.04 10.87 -2.07
CA LEU A 583 -32.68 10.35 -2.10
C LEU A 583 -31.65 11.49 -2.26
N ILE A 584 -31.88 12.43 -3.18
CA ILE A 584 -31.00 13.59 -3.37
C ILE A 584 -30.90 14.40 -2.07
N SER A 585 -32.02 14.64 -1.38
CA SER A 585 -32.02 15.34 -0.09
C SER A 585 -31.22 14.60 0.99
N HIS A 586 -31.28 13.26 1.03
CA HIS A 586 -30.46 12.46 1.94
C HIS A 586 -28.97 12.54 1.61
N VAL A 587 -28.61 12.56 0.32
CA VAL A 587 -27.22 12.76 -0.12
C VAL A 587 -26.71 14.14 0.29
N GLU A 588 -27.52 15.18 0.15
CA GLU A 588 -27.16 16.53 0.60
C GLU A 588 -26.99 16.61 2.13
N SER A 589 -27.86 15.95 2.89
CA SER A 589 -27.72 15.83 4.36
C SER A 589 -26.43 15.10 4.72
N LEU A 590 -26.14 13.98 4.07
CA LEU A 590 -24.92 13.21 4.26
C LEU A 590 -23.65 14.04 3.97
N LEU A 591 -23.66 14.81 2.88
CA LEU A 591 -22.57 15.70 2.55
C LEU A 591 -22.43 16.80 3.62
N THR A 592 -23.53 17.33 4.12
CA THR A 592 -23.53 18.34 5.20
C THR A 592 -22.94 17.77 6.49
N GLU A 593 -23.35 16.57 6.89
CA GLU A 593 -22.80 15.83 8.04
C GLU A 593 -21.29 15.61 7.89
N ASN A 594 -20.85 15.29 6.68
CA ASN A 594 -19.43 15.11 6.34
C ASN A 594 -18.70 16.42 6.03
N LYS A 595 -19.29 17.59 6.30
CA LYS A 595 -18.71 18.94 6.05
C LYS A 595 -18.29 19.17 4.60
N GLY A 596 -19.10 18.65 3.69
CA GLY A 596 -18.84 18.65 2.25
C GLY A 596 -17.82 17.60 1.79
N ASN A 597 -17.28 16.75 2.68
CA ASN A 597 -16.32 15.74 2.23
C ASN A 597 -17.04 14.57 1.55
N HIS A 598 -16.46 14.14 0.43
CA HIS A 598 -16.81 12.91 -0.29
C HIS A 598 -15.71 11.85 -0.08
N TYR A 599 -16.04 10.59 -0.29
CA TYR A 599 -15.09 9.49 -0.19
C TYR A 599 -14.15 9.49 -1.40
N THR A 600 -12.86 9.72 -1.17
CA THR A 600 -11.87 9.94 -2.24
C THR A 600 -11.02 8.71 -2.54
N THR A 601 -10.35 8.72 -3.70
CA THR A 601 -9.29 7.74 -4.02
C THR A 601 -8.20 7.70 -2.95
N ALA A 602 -7.88 8.82 -2.31
CA ALA A 602 -6.94 8.85 -1.20
C ALA A 602 -7.44 8.08 0.03
N MET A 603 -8.73 8.17 0.37
CA MET A 603 -9.33 7.38 1.45
C MET A 603 -9.30 5.88 1.12
N PHE A 604 -9.61 5.51 -0.13
CA PHE A 604 -9.51 4.14 -0.61
C PHE A 604 -8.08 3.58 -0.49
N LEU A 605 -7.08 4.29 -1.01
CA LEU A 605 -5.68 3.87 -0.93
C LEU A 605 -5.18 3.80 0.52
N SER A 606 -5.65 4.71 1.38
CA SER A 606 -5.34 4.68 2.81
C SER A 606 -5.94 3.43 3.49
N ALA A 607 -7.16 3.02 3.11
CA ALA A 607 -7.74 1.77 3.59
C ALA A 607 -6.89 0.55 3.18
N GLN A 608 -6.43 0.50 1.92
CA GLN A 608 -5.53 -0.57 1.44
C GLN A 608 -4.19 -0.59 2.19
N PHE A 609 -3.59 0.58 2.39
CA PHE A 609 -2.32 0.69 3.12
C PHE A 609 -2.46 0.24 4.58
N ASN A 610 -3.51 0.66 5.27
CA ASN A 610 -3.79 0.25 6.65
C ASN A 610 -4.01 -1.27 6.76
N ARG A 611 -4.72 -1.88 5.79
CA ARG A 611 -4.85 -3.34 5.69
C ARG A 611 -3.47 -4.01 5.59
N GLN A 612 -2.59 -3.50 4.73
CA GLN A 612 -1.23 -4.03 4.57
C GLN A 612 -0.34 -3.83 5.81
N GLN A 613 -0.48 -2.69 6.50
CA GLN A 613 0.24 -2.43 7.75
C GLN A 613 -0.20 -3.37 8.86
N LYS A 614 -1.51 -3.64 9.00
CA LYS A 614 -2.01 -4.59 10.00
C LYS A 614 -1.40 -5.97 9.83
N TYR A 615 -1.36 -6.50 8.60
CA TYR A 615 -0.65 -7.76 8.31
C TYR A 615 0.84 -7.70 8.64
N ARG A 616 1.49 -6.58 8.32
CA ARG A 616 2.90 -6.38 8.61
C ARG A 616 3.15 -6.34 10.13
N GLU A 617 2.29 -5.70 10.90
CA GLU A 617 2.36 -5.65 12.37
C GLU A 617 2.10 -7.02 13.00
N GLU A 618 1.12 -7.78 12.51
CA GLU A 618 0.87 -9.17 12.91
C GLU A 618 2.11 -10.04 12.66
N VAL A 619 2.71 -9.93 11.48
CA VAL A 619 3.97 -10.62 11.13
C VAL A 619 5.12 -10.18 12.04
N TYR A 620 5.26 -8.89 12.34
CA TYR A 620 6.28 -8.40 13.27
C TYR A 620 6.01 -8.86 14.71
N GLY A 621 4.75 -8.94 15.13
CA GLY A 621 4.32 -9.48 16.43
C GLY A 621 4.74 -10.94 16.57
N LEU A 622 4.36 -11.77 15.60
CA LEU A 622 4.77 -13.17 15.52
C LEU A 622 6.29 -13.33 15.52
N LYS A 623 7.02 -12.53 14.71
CA LYS A 623 8.50 -12.54 14.71
C LYS A 623 9.10 -12.16 16.07
N ARG A 624 8.47 -11.24 16.81
CA ARG A 624 8.94 -10.80 18.13
C ARG A 624 8.70 -11.86 19.19
N GLU A 625 7.55 -12.54 19.15
CA GLU A 625 7.25 -13.69 20.00
C GLU A 625 8.23 -14.83 19.72
N MET A 626 8.52 -15.13 18.45
CA MET A 626 9.56 -16.10 18.06
C MET A 626 10.96 -15.72 18.58
N SER A 627 11.30 -14.43 18.59
CA SER A 627 12.61 -13.94 19.05
C SER A 627 12.79 -13.96 20.57
N GLN A 628 11.70 -14.11 21.33
CA GLN A 628 11.71 -14.19 22.80
C GLN A 628 11.75 -15.63 23.32
N MET A 629 11.67 -16.63 22.44
CA MET A 629 11.85 -18.03 22.83
C MET A 629 13.35 -18.34 22.98
N ASP A 630 13.72 -18.97 24.11
CA ASP A 630 15.09 -19.42 24.37
C ASP A 630 15.48 -20.52 23.38
N LEU A 631 16.08 -20.13 22.26
CA LEU A 631 16.54 -21.05 21.23
C LEU A 631 17.63 -21.98 21.81
N PRO A 632 17.56 -23.30 21.55
CA PRO A 632 18.52 -24.23 22.12
C PRO A 632 19.93 -23.94 21.62
N ARG A 633 20.86 -23.77 22.58
CA ARG A 633 22.29 -23.51 22.33
C ARG A 633 22.98 -24.62 21.54
N ASN A 634 22.40 -25.81 21.55
CA ASN A 634 22.89 -27.01 20.86
C ASN A 634 21.77 -27.59 19.99
N VAL A 635 21.99 -27.75 18.69
CA VAL A 635 21.04 -28.40 17.75
C VAL A 635 21.59 -29.75 17.33
N ARG A 636 20.72 -30.75 17.23
CA ARG A 636 21.06 -32.12 16.82
C ARG A 636 20.20 -32.48 15.62
N VAL A 637 20.86 -32.69 14.48
CA VAL A 637 20.28 -32.93 13.16
C VAL A 637 20.58 -34.37 12.77
N ILE A 638 19.56 -35.15 12.45
CA ILE A 638 19.72 -36.48 11.83
C ILE A 638 19.36 -36.38 10.36
N LEU A 639 20.24 -36.86 9.48
CA LEU A 639 20.01 -36.89 8.03
C LEU A 639 19.45 -38.26 7.64
N LEU A 640 18.25 -38.32 7.06
CA LEU A 640 17.58 -39.55 6.64
C LEU A 640 17.28 -39.51 5.14
N GLY A 641 17.14 -40.68 4.52
CA GLY A 641 16.85 -40.79 3.09
C GLY A 641 17.46 -42.04 2.45
N ILE A 642 17.06 -42.32 1.21
CA ILE A 642 17.54 -43.49 0.46
C ILE A 642 19.04 -43.36 0.10
N PRO A 643 19.74 -44.46 -0.26
CA PRO A 643 21.10 -44.40 -0.78
C PRO A 643 21.20 -43.43 -1.97
N GLY A 644 22.31 -42.68 -2.07
CA GLY A 644 22.58 -41.82 -3.23
C GLY A 644 21.91 -40.44 -3.23
N THR A 645 21.03 -40.10 -2.28
CA THR A 645 20.35 -38.77 -2.23
C THR A 645 21.23 -37.61 -1.77
N GLY A 646 22.50 -37.86 -1.46
CA GLY A 646 23.44 -36.83 -1.05
C GLY A 646 23.41 -36.45 0.44
N LYS A 647 22.99 -37.35 1.33
CA LYS A 647 23.03 -37.13 2.80
C LYS A 647 24.41 -36.70 3.30
N SER A 648 25.46 -37.45 2.99
CA SER A 648 26.83 -37.12 3.43
C SER A 648 27.31 -35.78 2.88
N ALA A 649 26.97 -35.45 1.63
CA ALA A 649 27.27 -34.15 1.02
C ALA A 649 26.52 -33.00 1.73
N THR A 650 25.24 -33.19 2.03
CA THR A 650 24.44 -32.28 2.85
C THR A 650 25.07 -32.08 4.23
N GLY A 651 25.50 -33.15 4.89
CA GLY A 651 26.15 -33.08 6.20
C GLY A 651 27.45 -32.27 6.14
N ASN A 652 28.28 -32.50 5.13
CA ASN A 652 29.48 -31.71 4.86
C ASN A 652 29.15 -30.22 4.61
N THR A 653 28.08 -29.93 3.83
CA THR A 653 27.59 -28.56 3.59
C THR A 653 27.17 -27.89 4.90
N ILE A 654 26.39 -28.55 5.77
CA ILE A 654 26.00 -27.99 7.07
C ILE A 654 27.24 -27.70 7.92
N LEU A 655 28.14 -28.68 8.04
CA LEU A 655 29.31 -28.61 8.90
C LEU A 655 30.35 -27.56 8.45
N GLY A 656 30.46 -27.30 7.14
CA GLY A 656 31.38 -26.29 6.58
C GLY A 656 32.87 -26.64 6.73
N LYS A 657 33.20 -27.90 7.03
CA LYS A 657 34.57 -28.45 7.06
C LYS A 657 34.82 -29.21 5.75
N LYS A 658 36.04 -29.11 5.18
CA LYS A 658 36.31 -29.51 3.78
C LYS A 658 35.80 -30.91 3.41
N ILE A 659 36.03 -31.95 4.22
CA ILE A 659 35.42 -33.29 4.07
C ILE A 659 35.41 -33.99 5.44
N VAL A 660 34.23 -34.22 6.04
CA VAL A 660 34.07 -34.97 7.31
C VAL A 660 33.44 -36.32 7.03
N PHE A 661 32.32 -36.33 6.31
CA PHE A 661 31.65 -37.54 5.87
C PHE A 661 32.17 -37.92 4.48
N LYS A 662 32.49 -39.19 4.29
CA LYS A 662 33.01 -39.69 3.02
C LYS A 662 31.89 -39.65 1.97
N GLU A 663 32.19 -39.07 0.82
CA GLU A 663 31.26 -38.90 -0.30
C GLU A 663 31.95 -39.32 -1.61
N GLY A 664 31.17 -39.81 -2.57
CA GLY A 664 31.70 -40.19 -3.88
C GLY A 664 30.65 -40.88 -4.75
N MET A 665 30.81 -40.80 -6.07
CA MET A 665 29.98 -41.57 -7.00
C MET A 665 30.44 -43.03 -7.00
N SER A 666 29.69 -43.90 -6.35
CA SER A 666 29.92 -45.35 -6.34
C SER A 666 28.59 -46.07 -6.56
N GLY A 667 28.62 -47.19 -7.29
CA GLY A 667 27.46 -48.10 -7.41
C GLY A 667 27.19 -48.90 -6.14
N LYS A 668 27.97 -48.71 -5.06
CA LYS A 668 27.76 -49.31 -3.74
C LYS A 668 27.58 -48.21 -2.69
N PRO A 669 26.82 -48.45 -1.60
CA PRO A 669 26.70 -47.49 -0.49
C PRO A 669 28.07 -47.10 0.07
N VAL A 670 28.35 -45.79 0.12
CA VAL A 670 29.63 -45.26 0.62
C VAL A 670 29.66 -45.19 2.16
N THR A 671 28.50 -44.96 2.77
CA THR A 671 28.29 -44.89 4.23
C THR A 671 27.59 -46.16 4.69
N THR A 672 28.26 -46.96 5.54
CA THR A 672 27.76 -48.27 6.01
C THR A 672 27.37 -48.28 7.49
N ALA A 673 27.66 -47.21 8.24
CA ALA A 673 27.26 -47.03 9.63
C ALA A 673 27.05 -45.54 9.94
N CYS A 674 26.22 -45.22 10.94
CA CYS A 674 26.00 -43.84 11.38
C CYS A 674 27.30 -43.12 11.78
N GLN A 675 27.47 -41.89 11.31
CA GLN A 675 28.61 -41.03 11.63
C GLN A 675 28.12 -39.74 12.29
N LYS A 676 28.78 -39.29 13.35
CA LYS A 676 28.42 -38.09 14.12
C LYS A 676 29.57 -37.10 14.11
N GLU A 677 29.28 -35.84 13.80
CA GLU A 677 30.22 -34.73 13.93
C GLU A 677 29.54 -33.50 14.52
N THR A 678 30.30 -32.70 15.29
CA THR A 678 29.82 -31.45 15.88
C THR A 678 30.70 -30.28 15.48
N VAL A 679 30.07 -29.16 15.14
CA VAL A 679 30.75 -27.89 14.81
C VAL A 679 30.11 -26.72 15.53
N LYS A 680 30.87 -25.64 15.73
CA LYS A 680 30.35 -24.38 16.27
C LYS A 680 30.11 -23.38 15.13
N ILE A 681 28.85 -23.03 14.85
CA ILE A 681 28.45 -22.05 13.84
C ILE A 681 27.88 -20.82 14.56
N LYS A 682 28.45 -19.64 14.34
CA LYS A 682 28.03 -18.37 14.97
C LYS A 682 27.83 -18.44 16.50
N GLY A 683 28.65 -19.25 17.18
CA GLY A 683 28.58 -19.41 18.64
C GLY A 683 27.73 -20.60 19.13
N ARG A 684 26.93 -21.22 18.25
CA ARG A 684 26.00 -22.32 18.54
C ARG A 684 26.60 -23.68 18.16
N GLN A 685 26.38 -24.73 18.96
CA GLN A 685 26.83 -26.08 18.60
C GLN A 685 25.79 -26.75 17.69
N ILE A 686 26.24 -27.24 16.53
CA ILE A 686 25.43 -28.01 15.60
C ILE A 686 26.06 -29.40 15.50
N THR A 687 25.31 -30.41 15.89
CA THR A 687 25.65 -31.82 15.75
C THR A 687 24.88 -32.38 14.56
N VAL A 688 25.59 -32.99 13.61
CA VAL A 688 25.02 -33.64 12.44
C VAL A 688 25.33 -35.13 12.52
N ILE A 689 24.30 -35.95 12.33
CA ILE A 689 24.39 -37.41 12.29
C ILE A 689 24.02 -37.84 10.87
N ASP A 690 25.01 -38.33 10.13
CA ASP A 690 24.83 -38.92 8.80
C ASP A 690 24.48 -40.40 8.97
N THR A 691 23.34 -40.82 8.46
CA THR A 691 22.92 -42.22 8.49
C THR A 691 23.24 -42.92 7.17
N PRO A 692 23.44 -44.25 7.18
CA PRO A 692 23.44 -45.05 5.95
C PRO A 692 22.16 -44.84 5.14
N GLY A 693 22.17 -45.22 3.87
CA GLY A 693 20.93 -45.32 3.11
C GLY A 693 20.02 -46.37 3.73
N LEU A 694 18.77 -45.98 4.00
CA LEU A 694 17.87 -46.78 4.83
C LEU A 694 17.11 -47.88 4.05
N PHE A 695 17.16 -47.85 2.72
CA PHE A 695 16.39 -48.76 1.87
C PHE A 695 17.18 -49.11 0.62
N ASP A 696 17.33 -50.40 0.34
CA ASP A 696 17.83 -50.92 -0.94
C ASP A 696 16.68 -51.70 -1.60
N GLU A 697 16.45 -51.50 -2.90
CA GLU A 697 15.39 -52.20 -3.68
C GLU A 697 13.95 -52.12 -3.10
N GLY A 698 13.65 -51.14 -2.24
CA GLY A 698 12.28 -50.91 -1.73
C GLY A 698 11.89 -51.75 -0.51
N ILE A 699 12.83 -52.44 0.14
CA ILE A 699 12.60 -53.22 1.36
C ILE A 699 13.40 -52.60 2.52
N LEU A 700 12.74 -52.46 3.68
CA LEU A 700 13.40 -52.07 4.93
C LEU A 700 14.05 -53.31 5.55
N THR A 701 15.36 -53.28 5.77
CA THR A 701 16.08 -54.36 6.46
C THR A 701 16.13 -54.11 7.97
N ASP A 702 16.27 -55.16 8.77
CA ASP A 702 16.49 -55.02 10.22
C ASP A 702 17.77 -54.22 10.52
N ASP A 703 18.77 -54.31 9.64
CA ASP A 703 19.98 -53.48 9.71
C ASP A 703 19.68 -51.99 9.59
N ALA A 704 18.76 -51.60 8.69
CA ALA A 704 18.34 -50.22 8.51
C ALA A 704 17.57 -49.70 9.73
N ARG A 705 16.66 -50.50 10.31
CA ARG A 705 15.98 -50.18 11.58
C ARG A 705 16.97 -49.96 12.72
N ASN A 706 17.95 -50.86 12.84
CA ASN A 706 19.01 -50.74 13.84
C ASN A 706 19.88 -49.49 13.64
N GLU A 707 20.12 -49.05 12.40
CA GLU A 707 20.80 -47.78 12.13
C GLU A 707 19.95 -46.56 12.51
N VAL A 708 18.62 -46.57 12.31
CA VAL A 708 17.74 -45.50 12.80
C VAL A 708 17.77 -45.40 14.32
N THR A 709 17.65 -46.52 15.02
CA THR A 709 17.75 -46.57 16.49
C THR A 709 19.12 -46.05 16.96
N ARG A 710 20.21 -46.46 16.30
CA ARG A 710 21.56 -45.94 16.59
C ARG A 710 21.67 -44.44 16.35
N ALA A 711 21.07 -43.91 15.27
CA ALA A 711 21.09 -42.48 14.99
C ALA A 711 20.38 -41.66 16.08
N ILE A 712 19.24 -42.13 16.57
CA ILE A 712 18.49 -41.51 17.67
C ILE A 712 19.33 -41.53 18.96
N ALA A 713 19.95 -42.68 19.28
CA ALA A 713 20.85 -42.80 20.44
C ALA A 713 22.07 -41.86 20.35
N LEU A 714 22.64 -41.67 19.16
CA LEU A 714 23.75 -40.71 18.95
C LEU A 714 23.31 -39.25 19.16
N ALA A 715 22.01 -38.97 19.14
CA ALA A 715 21.40 -37.65 19.26
C ALA A 715 20.93 -37.29 20.68
N GLU A 716 21.42 -37.93 21.74
CA GLU A 716 21.02 -37.65 23.14
C GLU A 716 20.97 -36.15 23.52
N PRO A 717 19.93 -35.69 24.26
CA PRO A 717 18.75 -36.43 24.73
C PRO A 717 17.68 -36.76 23.67
N GLY A 718 17.90 -36.38 22.41
CA GLY A 718 17.02 -36.66 21.27
C GLY A 718 17.22 -35.66 20.11
N PRO A 719 16.88 -35.98 18.86
CA PRO A 719 17.08 -35.07 17.74
C PRO A 719 16.11 -33.88 17.78
N HIS A 720 16.62 -32.70 17.43
CA HIS A 720 15.77 -31.51 17.27
C HIS A 720 15.10 -31.48 15.90
N VAL A 721 15.75 -32.07 14.90
CA VAL A 721 15.24 -32.13 13.54
C VAL A 721 15.71 -33.41 12.84
N PHE A 722 14.78 -34.05 12.14
CA PHE A 722 15.05 -35.02 11.09
C PHE A 722 15.02 -34.28 9.75
N LEU A 723 16.13 -34.30 9.01
CA LEU A 723 16.17 -33.80 7.63
C LEU A 723 16.02 -34.97 6.68
N LEU A 724 14.90 -34.98 5.97
CA LEU A 724 14.56 -36.02 5.02
C LEU A 724 15.07 -35.62 3.63
N VAL A 725 16.19 -36.20 3.22
CA VAL A 725 16.98 -35.76 2.07
C VAL A 725 16.49 -36.41 0.77
N VAL A 726 15.97 -35.59 -0.14
CA VAL A 726 15.37 -36.01 -1.43
C VAL A 726 16.00 -35.23 -2.59
N PRO A 727 16.46 -35.86 -3.68
CA PRO A 727 16.99 -35.14 -4.83
C PRO A 727 15.88 -34.55 -5.71
N ILE A 728 16.16 -33.43 -6.37
CA ILE A 728 15.26 -32.84 -7.38
C ILE A 728 15.47 -33.60 -8.70
N GLU A 729 14.55 -34.51 -9.04
CA GLU A 729 14.62 -35.30 -10.27
C GLU A 729 13.25 -35.45 -10.93
N ARG A 730 13.23 -35.73 -12.26
CA ARG A 730 11.99 -35.79 -13.08
C ARG A 730 11.02 -36.91 -12.70
N ARG A 731 11.43 -37.90 -11.89
CA ARG A 731 10.58 -39.01 -11.41
C ARG A 731 10.94 -39.38 -9.97
N ASN A 732 10.21 -38.82 -9.00
CA ASN A 732 10.44 -39.06 -7.57
C ASN A 732 9.45 -40.06 -6.93
N GLN A 733 8.58 -40.74 -7.67
CA GLN A 733 7.52 -41.59 -7.07
C GLN A 733 8.06 -42.70 -6.18
N ASP A 734 9.04 -43.47 -6.65
CA ASP A 734 9.65 -44.54 -5.87
C ASP A 734 10.40 -43.97 -4.66
N ILE A 735 11.09 -42.84 -4.84
CA ILE A 735 11.82 -42.13 -3.78
C ILE A 735 10.83 -41.64 -2.70
N ASN A 736 9.70 -41.06 -3.09
CA ASN A 736 8.68 -40.54 -2.17
C ASN A 736 7.98 -41.69 -1.42
N ARG A 737 7.71 -42.82 -2.10
CA ARG A 737 7.16 -44.01 -1.45
C ARG A 737 8.08 -44.53 -0.36
N THR A 738 9.35 -44.71 -0.66
CA THR A 738 10.36 -45.15 0.31
C THR A 738 10.57 -44.12 1.43
N THR A 739 10.48 -42.85 1.09
CA THR A 739 10.58 -41.74 2.05
C THR A 739 9.39 -41.71 3.02
N ASN A 740 8.19 -42.08 2.56
CA ASN A 740 7.04 -42.29 3.44
C ASN A 740 7.22 -43.48 4.38
N MET A 741 7.88 -44.55 3.95
CA MET A 741 8.22 -45.68 4.82
C MET A 741 9.19 -45.26 5.94
N ILE A 742 10.16 -44.37 5.66
CA ILE A 742 11.03 -43.77 6.69
C ILE A 742 10.20 -43.06 7.76
N LEU A 743 9.21 -42.25 7.35
CA LEU A 743 8.36 -41.51 8.29
C LEU A 743 7.51 -42.46 9.14
N ASN A 744 6.98 -43.54 8.54
CA ASN A 744 6.21 -44.54 9.28
C ASN A 744 7.07 -45.22 10.36
N GLU A 745 8.31 -45.57 10.04
CA GLU A 745 9.24 -46.23 10.98
C GLU A 745 9.67 -45.33 12.15
N LEU A 746 9.45 -44.02 12.06
CA LEU A 746 9.68 -43.07 13.16
C LEU A 746 8.40 -42.75 13.94
N GLY A 747 7.24 -43.21 13.48
CA GLY A 747 5.93 -42.89 14.03
C GLY A 747 5.42 -41.50 13.67
N ASP A 748 4.11 -41.30 13.83
CA ASP A 748 3.43 -40.06 13.42
C ASP A 748 3.91 -38.83 14.19
N ASP A 749 4.31 -38.99 15.45
CA ASP A 749 4.87 -37.92 16.28
C ASP A 749 6.17 -37.33 15.68
N SER A 750 6.92 -38.12 14.90
CA SER A 750 8.16 -37.68 14.24
C SER A 750 7.91 -36.63 13.16
N THR A 751 6.71 -36.60 12.55
CA THR A 751 6.37 -35.61 11.54
C THR A 751 6.52 -34.20 12.09
N THR A 752 6.22 -33.98 13.37
CA THR A 752 6.39 -32.69 14.06
C THR A 752 7.86 -32.24 14.15
N TYR A 753 8.83 -33.14 14.06
CA TYR A 753 10.26 -32.83 14.08
C TYR A 753 10.96 -33.03 12.73
N THR A 754 10.21 -33.28 11.67
CA THR A 754 10.76 -33.59 10.34
C THR A 754 10.60 -32.41 9.37
N MET A 755 11.65 -32.16 8.60
CA MET A 755 11.68 -31.19 7.50
C MET A 755 12.26 -31.85 6.25
N LEU A 756 11.62 -31.62 5.11
CA LEU A 756 12.09 -32.12 3.83
C LEU A 756 13.29 -31.29 3.34
N LEU A 757 14.35 -31.93 2.86
CA LEU A 757 15.52 -31.24 2.30
C LEU A 757 15.75 -31.70 0.86
N PHE A 758 15.46 -30.80 -0.08
CA PHE A 758 15.75 -30.99 -1.49
C PHE A 758 17.24 -30.80 -1.78
N THR A 759 17.85 -31.76 -2.46
CA THR A 759 19.23 -31.65 -2.97
C THR A 759 19.24 -31.52 -4.50
N LYS A 760 20.39 -31.17 -5.07
CA LYS A 760 20.53 -30.80 -6.48
C LYS A 760 19.72 -29.55 -6.84
N GLY A 761 19.71 -28.55 -5.96
CA GLY A 761 19.06 -27.27 -6.22
C GLY A 761 19.56 -26.55 -7.48
N ASP A 762 20.76 -26.86 -7.95
CA ASP A 762 21.31 -26.43 -9.23
C ASP A 762 20.55 -26.96 -10.45
N ASP A 763 19.86 -28.10 -10.34
CA ASP A 763 19.04 -28.66 -11.41
C ASP A 763 17.74 -27.87 -11.66
N LEU A 764 17.41 -26.90 -10.78
CA LEU A 764 16.27 -25.99 -10.96
C LEU A 764 16.50 -24.88 -11.99
N MET A 765 17.75 -24.65 -12.42
CA MET A 765 18.12 -23.58 -13.38
C MET A 765 17.58 -22.20 -12.92
N ASP A 766 16.76 -21.51 -13.75
CA ASP A 766 16.15 -20.21 -13.43
C ASP A 766 14.79 -20.33 -12.69
N ASN A 767 14.33 -21.54 -12.40
CA ASN A 767 13.05 -21.76 -11.73
C ASN A 767 13.19 -21.80 -10.20
N THR A 768 12.12 -21.46 -9.48
CA THR A 768 12.07 -21.57 -8.02
C THR A 768 11.70 -22.99 -7.58
N ILE A 769 11.98 -23.33 -6.31
CA ILE A 769 11.53 -24.61 -5.75
C ILE A 769 10.01 -24.67 -5.67
N GLU A 770 9.34 -23.53 -5.45
CA GLU A 770 7.88 -23.42 -5.45
C GLU A 770 7.30 -23.81 -6.81
N PHE A 771 7.90 -23.33 -7.91
CA PHE A 771 7.52 -23.75 -9.26
C PHE A 771 7.69 -25.26 -9.47
N PHE A 772 8.78 -25.86 -8.97
CA PHE A 772 8.96 -27.31 -9.03
C PHE A 772 7.86 -28.06 -8.25
N ILE A 773 7.52 -27.62 -7.04
CA ILE A 773 6.50 -28.26 -6.20
C ILE A 773 5.10 -28.15 -6.83
N GLU A 774 4.73 -26.99 -7.39
CA GLU A 774 3.45 -26.79 -8.07
C GLU A 774 3.28 -27.74 -9.26
N ASN A 775 4.35 -27.95 -10.02
CA ASN A 775 4.40 -28.84 -11.18
C ASN A 775 4.77 -30.29 -10.84
N SER A 776 4.98 -30.62 -9.56
CA SER A 776 5.25 -31.98 -9.12
C SER A 776 3.97 -32.80 -9.00
N ASP A 777 4.14 -34.12 -8.99
CA ASP A 777 3.07 -35.07 -8.81
C ASP A 777 2.47 -35.03 -7.40
N GLN A 778 1.28 -35.62 -7.24
CA GLN A 778 0.56 -35.62 -5.97
C GLN A 778 1.37 -36.27 -4.84
N SER A 779 2.17 -37.29 -5.14
CA SER A 779 3.01 -37.97 -4.13
C SER A 779 4.01 -37.02 -3.45
N THR A 780 4.60 -36.09 -4.22
CA THR A 780 5.53 -35.08 -3.69
C THR A 780 4.79 -34.06 -2.82
N LYS A 781 3.61 -33.60 -3.28
CA LYS A 781 2.77 -32.66 -2.53
C LYS A 781 2.28 -33.26 -1.20
N ASP A 782 1.86 -34.52 -1.22
CA ASP A 782 1.42 -35.24 -0.03
C ASP A 782 2.56 -35.40 0.98
N LEU A 783 3.77 -35.72 0.52
CA LEU A 783 4.96 -35.83 1.38
C LEU A 783 5.31 -34.51 2.06
N ILE A 784 5.28 -33.39 1.31
CA ILE A 784 5.51 -32.04 1.85
C ILE A 784 4.45 -31.70 2.90
N LYS A 785 3.18 -32.00 2.61
CA LYS A 785 2.05 -31.77 3.51
C LYS A 785 2.18 -32.58 4.80
N ARG A 786 2.64 -33.84 4.69
CA ARG A 786 2.96 -34.71 5.84
C ARG A 786 4.05 -34.12 6.72
N CYS A 787 5.01 -33.41 6.12
CA CYS A 787 6.02 -32.63 6.82
C CYS A 787 5.53 -31.25 7.28
N LYS A 788 4.22 -30.97 7.28
CA LYS A 788 3.60 -29.67 7.63
C LYS A 788 4.14 -28.51 6.80
N ASP A 789 4.30 -28.73 5.49
CA ASP A 789 4.79 -27.76 4.51
C ASP A 789 6.19 -27.19 4.81
N ARG A 790 6.99 -27.93 5.59
CA ARG A 790 8.38 -27.57 5.91
C ARG A 790 9.34 -28.25 4.94
N TYR A 791 9.96 -27.44 4.10
CA TYR A 791 11.04 -27.87 3.21
C TYR A 791 12.16 -26.84 3.10
N HIS A 792 13.33 -27.29 2.66
CA HIS A 792 14.48 -26.45 2.34
C HIS A 792 15.24 -27.03 1.13
N THR A 793 16.04 -26.22 0.44
CA THR A 793 16.74 -26.65 -0.79
C THR A 793 18.22 -26.33 -0.68
N PHE A 794 19.06 -27.31 -0.99
CA PHE A 794 20.52 -27.19 -0.98
C PHE A 794 21.12 -27.38 -2.37
N ASN A 795 22.12 -26.55 -2.65
CA ASN A 795 23.10 -26.76 -3.70
C ASN A 795 24.41 -27.25 -3.07
N ASN A 796 24.56 -28.57 -3.02
CA ASN A 796 25.73 -29.24 -2.43
C ASN A 796 27.01 -29.10 -3.29
N CYS A 797 26.90 -28.61 -4.54
CA CYS A 797 28.04 -28.24 -5.39
C CYS A 797 28.65 -26.90 -4.97
N ASN A 798 27.89 -26.01 -4.32
CA ASN A 798 28.33 -24.69 -3.86
C ASN A 798 28.46 -24.59 -2.33
N ARG A 799 29.35 -25.39 -1.73
CA ARG A 799 29.51 -25.50 -0.26
C ARG A 799 29.99 -24.22 0.43
N GLU A 800 30.63 -23.34 -0.33
CA GLU A 800 31.14 -22.06 0.16
C GLU A 800 30.01 -21.06 0.42
N ASP A 801 28.84 -21.26 -0.20
CA ASP A 801 27.66 -20.46 0.10
C ASP A 801 27.10 -20.83 1.48
N ARG A 802 27.45 -20.05 2.49
CA ARG A 802 26.94 -20.19 3.86
C ARG A 802 25.55 -19.60 4.05
N THR A 803 24.96 -18.96 3.04
CA THR A 803 23.60 -18.39 3.14
C THR A 803 22.54 -19.48 3.18
N GLN A 804 22.67 -20.53 2.35
CA GLN A 804 21.81 -21.72 2.42
C GLN A 804 21.82 -22.38 3.80
N VAL A 805 22.99 -22.53 4.44
CA VAL A 805 23.08 -23.08 5.81
C VAL A 805 22.45 -22.14 6.84
N THR A 806 22.63 -20.82 6.69
CA THR A 806 22.00 -19.84 7.58
C THR A 806 20.46 -19.91 7.48
N ALA A 807 19.93 -19.96 6.26
CA ALA A 807 18.50 -20.08 6.01
C ALA A 807 17.91 -21.41 6.51
N LEU A 808 18.64 -22.53 6.38
CA LEU A 808 18.23 -23.81 6.96
C LEU A 808 18.14 -23.71 8.49
N LEU A 809 19.16 -23.15 9.15
CA LEU A 809 19.17 -23.01 10.61
C LEU A 809 18.03 -22.12 11.11
N GLU A 810 17.70 -21.04 10.39
CA GLU A 810 16.53 -20.19 10.71
C GLU A 810 15.20 -20.96 10.60
N LYS A 811 15.06 -21.84 9.60
CA LYS A 811 13.88 -22.71 9.47
C LYS A 811 13.82 -23.75 10.59
N ILE A 812 14.95 -24.34 10.97
CA ILE A 812 15.03 -25.26 12.11
C ILE A 812 14.66 -24.53 13.42
N ASP A 813 15.10 -23.29 13.59
CA ASP A 813 14.78 -22.47 14.76
C ASP A 813 13.29 -22.18 14.87
N SER A 814 12.67 -21.79 13.76
CA SER A 814 11.21 -21.63 13.68
C SER A 814 10.48 -22.92 14.02
N MET A 815 10.96 -24.06 13.52
CA MET A 815 10.36 -25.36 13.77
C MET A 815 10.44 -25.75 15.24
N VAL A 816 11.61 -25.64 15.85
CA VAL A 816 11.83 -25.97 17.26
C VAL A 816 11.04 -25.04 18.17
N ALA A 817 10.95 -23.75 17.83
CA ALA A 817 10.12 -22.78 18.55
C ALA A 817 8.62 -23.16 18.50
N MET A 818 8.09 -23.53 17.33
CA MET A 818 6.71 -24.01 17.19
C MET A 818 6.46 -25.30 18.00
N ASN A 819 7.49 -26.13 18.18
CA ASN A 819 7.43 -27.32 19.02
C ASN A 819 7.67 -27.03 20.51
N GLY A 820 7.61 -25.76 20.94
CA GLY A 820 7.79 -25.36 22.35
C GLY A 820 9.22 -25.53 22.87
N GLY A 821 10.23 -25.55 21.98
CA GLY A 821 11.63 -25.77 22.34
C GLY A 821 11.99 -27.24 22.59
N SER A 822 11.07 -28.17 22.35
CA SER A 822 11.26 -29.61 22.58
C SER A 822 12.05 -30.30 21.45
N PHE A 823 12.40 -31.57 21.69
CA PHE A 823 13.07 -32.45 20.75
C PHE A 823 12.35 -33.80 20.74
N TYR A 824 12.56 -34.60 19.70
CA TYR A 824 11.98 -35.94 19.61
C TYR A 824 12.62 -36.85 20.66
N THR A 825 11.80 -37.44 21.54
CA THR A 825 12.27 -38.19 22.72
C THR A 825 12.29 -39.69 22.47
N ASP A 826 13.10 -40.42 23.23
CA ASP A 826 13.07 -41.88 23.23
C ASP A 826 11.68 -42.41 23.63
N GLU A 827 10.98 -41.74 24.54
CA GLU A 827 9.60 -42.10 24.92
C GLU A 827 8.63 -42.08 23.73
N MET A 828 8.73 -41.09 22.83
CA MET A 828 7.94 -41.02 21.59
C MET A 828 8.26 -42.19 20.66
N PHE A 829 9.54 -42.56 20.55
CA PHE A 829 9.98 -43.69 19.72
C PHE A 829 9.52 -45.03 20.29
N GLN A 830 9.68 -45.25 21.60
CA GLN A 830 9.26 -46.47 22.29
C GLN A 830 7.74 -46.63 22.32
N LYS A 831 6.98 -45.52 22.38
CA LYS A 831 5.52 -45.54 22.27
C LYS A 831 5.08 -46.12 20.92
N MET A 832 5.63 -45.60 19.82
CA MET A 832 5.34 -46.15 18.49
C MET A 832 5.70 -47.64 18.40
N LYS A 833 6.87 -48.05 18.92
CA LYS A 833 7.28 -49.47 18.87
C LYS A 833 6.34 -50.40 19.64
N ARG A 834 5.73 -49.93 20.73
CA ARG A 834 4.70 -50.68 21.46
C ARG A 834 3.39 -50.76 20.68
N GLU A 835 2.94 -49.65 20.11
CA GLU A 835 1.73 -49.62 19.28
C GLU A 835 1.86 -50.55 18.05
N GLU A 836 3.02 -50.58 17.40
CA GLU A 836 3.33 -51.50 16.29
C GLU A 836 3.28 -52.97 16.73
N GLN A 837 3.83 -53.30 17.92
CA GLN A 837 3.76 -54.64 18.48
C GLN A 837 2.34 -55.06 18.85
N GLU A 838 1.58 -54.18 19.51
CA GLU A 838 0.19 -54.43 19.92
C GLU A 838 -0.72 -54.64 18.69
N GLU A 839 -0.57 -53.85 17.63
CA GLU A 839 -1.34 -54.01 16.39
C GLU A 839 -1.01 -55.34 15.70
N GLN A 840 0.26 -55.74 15.71
CA GLN A 840 0.69 -57.01 15.12
C GLN A 840 0.19 -58.21 15.91
N GLU A 841 0.21 -58.15 17.25
CA GLU A 841 -0.42 -59.16 18.12
C GLU A 841 -1.94 -59.22 17.93
N GLU A 842 -2.62 -58.08 17.80
CA GLU A 842 -4.07 -58.02 17.60
C GLU A 842 -4.50 -58.59 16.24
N LEU A 843 -3.68 -58.38 15.19
CA LEU A 843 -3.89 -58.98 13.86
C LEU A 843 -3.69 -60.50 13.85
N GLU A 844 -2.82 -61.04 14.71
CA GLU A 844 -2.65 -62.49 14.89
C GLU A 844 -3.78 -63.13 15.71
N ILE A 845 -4.31 -62.41 16.72
CA ILE A 845 -5.36 -62.93 17.63
C ILE A 845 -6.77 -62.85 17.03
N LYS A 846 -7.11 -61.78 16.30
CA LYS A 846 -8.46 -61.53 15.75
C LYS A 846 -9.02 -62.64 14.84
N PRO A 847 -8.23 -63.28 13.95
CA PRO A 847 -8.71 -64.40 13.15
C PRO A 847 -9.00 -65.64 13.98
N GLU A 848 -8.13 -65.99 14.93
CA GLU A 848 -8.31 -67.15 15.80
C GLU A 848 -9.53 -67.01 16.72
N GLU A 849 -9.79 -65.82 17.26
CA GLU A 849 -10.97 -65.57 18.09
C GLU A 849 -12.27 -65.64 17.27
N ARG A 850 -12.27 -65.09 16.05
CA ARG A 850 -13.43 -65.20 15.15
C ARG A 850 -13.72 -66.64 14.73
N GLU A 851 -12.70 -67.44 14.46
CA GLU A 851 -12.89 -68.87 14.15
C GLU A 851 -13.51 -69.62 15.33
N LYS A 852 -13.02 -69.36 16.57
CA LYS A 852 -13.58 -69.95 17.80
C LYS A 852 -15.03 -69.52 18.07
N GLU A 853 -15.41 -68.28 17.74
CA GLU A 853 -16.81 -67.81 17.84
C GLU A 853 -17.73 -68.47 16.81
N ILE A 854 -17.29 -68.58 15.56
CA ILE A 854 -18.05 -69.25 14.49
C ILE A 854 -18.29 -70.73 14.83
N GLU A 855 -17.30 -71.41 15.41
CA GLU A 855 -17.43 -72.80 15.85
C GLU A 855 -18.46 -72.95 16.98
N LYS A 856 -18.43 -72.09 18.00
CA LYS A 856 -19.43 -72.08 19.09
C LYS A 856 -20.85 -71.81 18.59
N GLU A 857 -21.01 -70.91 17.62
CA GLU A 857 -22.31 -70.60 17.01
C GLU A 857 -22.88 -71.79 16.25
N ARG A 858 -22.02 -72.53 15.52
CA ARG A 858 -22.41 -73.77 14.83
C ARG A 858 -22.87 -74.85 15.80
N ASP A 859 -22.12 -75.08 16.88
CA ASP A 859 -22.48 -76.06 17.91
C ASP A 859 -23.82 -75.73 18.58
N LYS A 860 -24.06 -74.45 18.87
CA LYS A 860 -25.32 -73.98 19.45
C LYS A 860 -26.50 -74.16 18.50
N GLN A 861 -26.34 -73.83 17.22
CA GLN A 861 -27.39 -74.07 16.20
C GLN A 861 -27.70 -75.55 16.03
N GLU A 862 -26.71 -76.43 16.15
CA GLU A 862 -26.91 -77.88 16.08
C GLU A 862 -27.68 -78.39 17.32
N GLN A 863 -27.36 -77.90 18.52
CA GLN A 863 -28.11 -78.19 19.73
C GLN A 863 -29.55 -77.67 19.68
N ASP A 864 -29.79 -76.46 19.18
CA ASP A 864 -31.12 -75.87 19.05
C ASP A 864 -31.98 -76.64 18.04
N LYS A 865 -31.40 -77.06 16.91
CA LYS A 865 -32.08 -77.94 15.92
C LYS A 865 -32.46 -79.27 16.54
N ASN A 866 -31.56 -79.91 17.28
CA ASN A 866 -31.83 -81.18 17.96
C ASN A 866 -32.94 -81.03 19.02
N THR A 867 -32.93 -79.93 19.78
CA THR A 867 -33.96 -79.62 20.78
C THR A 867 -35.32 -79.38 20.14
N GLN A 868 -35.36 -78.60 19.05
CA GLN A 868 -36.60 -78.33 18.30
C GLN A 868 -37.18 -79.61 17.70
N MET A 869 -36.34 -80.49 17.16
CA MET A 869 -36.76 -81.78 16.62
C MET A 869 -37.41 -82.67 17.69
N MET A 870 -36.86 -82.69 18.91
CA MET A 870 -37.47 -83.38 20.07
C MET A 870 -38.82 -82.78 20.48
N ILE A 871 -38.93 -81.45 20.52
CA ILE A 871 -40.20 -80.76 20.85
C ILE A 871 -41.27 -81.09 19.81
N ASP A 872 -40.93 -81.05 18.52
CA ASP A 872 -41.86 -81.37 17.44
C ASP A 872 -42.29 -82.83 17.49
N GLN A 873 -41.37 -83.75 17.83
CA GLN A 873 -41.70 -85.15 18.04
C GLN A 873 -42.66 -85.34 19.22
N GLN A 874 -42.46 -84.65 20.35
CA GLN A 874 -43.39 -84.66 21.48
C GLN A 874 -44.76 -84.10 21.12
N ARG A 875 -44.82 -82.96 20.40
CA ARG A 875 -46.09 -82.37 19.94
C ARG A 875 -46.87 -83.32 19.04
N ARG A 876 -46.19 -84.03 18.13
CA ARG A 876 -46.84 -85.07 17.29
C ARG A 876 -47.40 -86.20 18.13
N GLN A 877 -46.68 -86.68 19.14
CA GLN A 877 -47.16 -87.71 20.06
C GLN A 877 -48.38 -87.24 20.87
N GLN A 878 -48.36 -86.01 21.39
CA GLN A 878 -49.51 -85.42 22.08
C GLN A 878 -50.72 -85.22 21.15
N TRP A 879 -50.51 -84.77 19.92
CA TRP A 879 -51.58 -84.58 18.94
C TRP A 879 -52.23 -85.93 18.56
N LEU A 880 -51.44 -86.97 18.34
CA LEU A 880 -51.93 -88.33 18.10
C LEU A 880 -52.72 -88.86 19.31
N TRP A 881 -52.27 -88.57 20.54
CA TRP A 881 -53.00 -88.90 21.76
C TRP A 881 -54.35 -88.18 21.84
N TYR A 882 -54.40 -86.87 21.52
CA TYR A 882 -55.63 -86.06 21.54
C TYR A 882 -56.66 -86.56 20.53
N GLN A 883 -56.24 -86.81 19.29
CA GLN A 883 -57.08 -87.39 18.22
C GLN A 883 -57.72 -88.72 18.63
N LYS A 884 -56.97 -89.58 19.34
CA LYS A 884 -57.45 -90.91 19.74
C LYS A 884 -58.47 -90.85 20.89
N ASN A 885 -58.35 -89.89 21.80
CA ASN A 885 -59.06 -89.91 23.08
C ASN A 885 -60.20 -88.87 23.23
N ILE A 886 -60.18 -87.77 22.48
CA ILE A 886 -61.16 -86.66 22.65
C ILE A 886 -62.15 -86.56 21.48
N LEU A 887 -61.70 -86.63 20.23
CA LEU A 887 -62.58 -86.46 19.05
C LEU A 887 -63.58 -87.61 18.79
N LYS A 888 -63.54 -88.70 19.57
CA LYS A 888 -64.49 -89.84 19.45
C LYS A 888 -65.65 -89.80 20.45
N ARG A 889 -65.78 -88.78 21.29
CA ARG A 889 -66.75 -88.77 22.41
C ARG A 889 -67.98 -87.87 22.28
N ASP A 890 -68.04 -86.97 21.29
CA ASP A 890 -69.18 -86.04 21.18
C ASP A 890 -69.89 -86.15 19.82
N VAL A 891 -70.87 -87.05 19.72
CA VAL A 891 -72.00 -86.95 18.79
C VAL A 891 -73.28 -87.00 19.62
N PRO A 892 -73.94 -85.86 19.89
CA PRO A 892 -75.28 -85.82 20.46
C PRO A 892 -76.33 -86.11 19.37
N GLN A 893 -77.33 -86.94 19.69
CA GLN A 893 -78.56 -87.07 18.92
C GLN A 893 -79.46 -85.86 19.22
N ASP A 894 -79.86 -85.10 18.18
CA ASP A 894 -80.99 -84.18 18.25
C ASP A 894 -82.08 -84.63 17.27
N ASP A 895 -83.28 -84.81 17.83
CA ASP A 895 -84.57 -85.11 17.18
C ASP A 895 -85.20 -83.78 16.70
N PRO A 896 -85.94 -83.76 15.57
CA PRO A 896 -86.29 -82.57 14.84
C PRO A 896 -87.67 -82.04 15.25
N ASP A 897 -87.74 -80.82 15.82
CA ASP A 897 -88.98 -80.03 15.83
C ASP A 897 -88.68 -78.56 16.18
N ASN A 898 -88.24 -77.77 15.20
CA ASN A 898 -88.66 -76.36 15.04
C ASN A 898 -88.00 -75.70 13.81
N ILE A 899 -88.84 -75.39 12.82
CA ILE A 899 -88.67 -74.39 11.75
C ILE A 899 -89.99 -73.59 11.85
N PRO A 900 -90.07 -72.23 11.79
CA PRO A 900 -89.47 -71.37 10.75
C PRO A 900 -89.04 -69.95 11.17
N GLY A 901 -88.39 -69.25 10.23
CA GLY A 901 -88.22 -67.78 10.24
C GLY A 901 -87.06 -67.31 9.38
#